data_AF-K9CMH3-F1
#
_entry.id   AF-K9CMH3-F1
#
_cell.length_a   1.000
_cell.length_b   1.000
_cell.length_c   1.000
_cell.angle_alpha   90.00
_cell.angle_beta   90.00
_cell.angle_gamma   90.00
#
_symmetry.space_group_name_H-M   'P 1'
#
loop_
_entity.id
_entity.type
_entity.pdbx_description
1 polymer ?
#
loop_
_entity_poly.entity_id
_entity_poly.type
_entity_poly.pdbx_seq_one_letter_code
_entity_poly.pdbx_strand_id
1 'polypeptide(L)'
;MSGMMASVTLRAPLAGWLAPIESVPDPVFAERMMGEGFAIDPIAGEVRAPADATVLTVAPTGHSVSLRLANGAELLIHVGLETVTLGGKGFTPQVKPGDAVAAGDLLIDFDLDAVAQGAKALITPVVLAGEGYALSLEPLDRLVGWQDGVARITALAPVTAKGDSEGDSHQRVVRVDAPHGIHARPAARIAALLRTFVAPVAIVRDGKSVNARSTVALLGLGVRSGDEIIIRGEGSDARVAVEALVALIAAGLGEEAKADYPAPAPVVPQHGPVTAAPGLAIGQVVQLRVADVDVPRDGQGGTTEHAALARAMAAVDAELSAGHGLAAEIAAAHRALLADPELAEAAGHQIDAGRSAAFAWRHATAHAAEAIRATGDPLLMERVADLIDIERQLIAALLGSEPSAVPALPPQSILIAEDLLPSQFLALDRDRLAGICTAAGGPTSHVAILAASAGIPMLVAAGRDVLAIAEGRTVILDADGARIDADPGVNTLSEVSERIAAAREQRSRDRAQAHADCRMADGTRIEIFANLGSQADAAAAVAAGAEGCGLLRTEFLFLERAEAPDEAEQREIYSGIATTLGDRPLIVRTLDIGGDKPVPYLPMAAEENPALGLRGVRLSLARPDLMQVQLRAILRAVPADQCRIMLPMIADLSDYRAVRAMLDAEKAALGIDVPVPLGVMIETPAAAMLADMLAAEADFLSIGTNDLTQYTLAVDRGNAAVSHRIDALHPAVLRLIREVGRGAQRHGRWAGVCGGLASDPLAAPILIGLGITELSATPAAIARLKAVVRTLDMARCIDLAERACAAESAAAVRAMAQGVLA
;
A
#
# COMPACT_ATOMS: atom_id res chain seq x y z
N MET A 1 60.38 1.47 17.53
CA MET A 1 59.53 1.41 16.32
C MET A 1 60.29 2.11 15.22
N SER A 2 60.63 1.38 14.16
CA SER A 2 61.33 1.90 12.97
C SER A 2 60.58 3.11 12.44
N GLY A 3 61.30 4.19 12.09
CA GLY A 3 60.70 5.46 11.69
C GLY A 3 59.74 5.25 10.52
N MET A 4 58.44 5.44 10.77
CA MET A 4 57.43 5.50 9.72
C MET A 4 57.87 6.60 8.74
N MET A 5 58.09 6.24 7.48
CA MET A 5 58.50 7.23 6.48
C MET A 5 57.43 8.31 6.39
N ALA A 6 57.81 9.57 6.63
CA ALA A 6 56.86 10.68 6.63
C ALA A 6 56.19 10.91 5.25
N SER A 7 56.84 10.45 4.18
CA SER A 7 56.33 10.53 2.81
C SER A 7 56.60 9.27 2.00
N VAL A 8 55.63 8.85 1.17
CA VAL A 8 55.74 7.73 0.22
C VAL A 8 55.56 8.25 -1.20
N THR A 9 56.44 7.85 -2.12
CA THR A 9 56.30 8.17 -3.55
C THR A 9 55.57 7.03 -4.26
N LEU A 10 54.54 7.36 -5.04
CA LEU A 10 53.78 6.41 -5.85
C LEU A 10 54.32 6.37 -7.27
N ARG A 11 54.55 5.15 -7.76
CA ARG A 11 54.71 4.85 -9.19
C ARG A 11 53.34 4.62 -9.83
N ALA A 12 53.25 4.77 -11.15
CA ALA A 12 52.02 4.51 -11.88
C ALA A 12 51.59 3.04 -11.69
N PRO A 13 50.40 2.76 -11.12
CA PRO A 13 49.95 1.38 -10.96
C PRO A 13 49.59 0.70 -12.29
N LEU A 14 49.39 1.47 -13.36
CA LEU A 14 49.15 0.97 -14.72
C LEU A 14 50.01 1.76 -15.71
N ALA A 15 50.38 1.13 -16.83
CA ALA A 15 50.88 1.87 -17.99
C ALA A 15 49.71 2.47 -18.76
N GLY A 16 49.75 3.77 -19.07
CA GLY A 16 48.61 4.45 -19.66
C GLY A 16 48.72 5.97 -19.71
N TRP A 17 47.63 6.64 -20.06
CA TRP A 17 47.52 8.10 -19.99
C TRP A 17 47.17 8.53 -18.57
N LEU A 18 48.09 9.24 -17.89
CA LEU A 18 47.85 9.81 -16.57
C LEU A 18 46.98 11.06 -16.72
N ALA A 19 45.82 11.05 -16.09
CA ALA A 19 44.81 12.08 -16.19
C ALA A 19 44.42 12.64 -14.81
N PRO A 20 43.92 13.89 -14.75
CA PRO A 20 43.27 14.40 -13.55
C PRO A 20 42.07 13.53 -13.16
N ILE A 21 41.85 13.34 -11.86
CA ILE A 21 40.74 12.53 -11.36
C ILE A 21 39.39 13.11 -11.82
N GLU A 22 39.31 14.42 -12.05
CA GLU A 22 38.18 15.16 -12.61
C GLU A 22 37.78 14.73 -14.03
N SER A 23 38.71 14.10 -14.77
CA SER A 23 38.44 13.62 -16.12
C SER A 23 37.72 12.27 -16.18
N VAL A 24 37.55 11.60 -15.02
CA VAL A 24 36.84 10.34 -14.93
C VAL A 24 35.35 10.58 -15.21
N PRO A 25 34.70 9.87 -16.15
CA PRO A 25 33.29 10.08 -16.50
C PRO A 25 32.34 9.38 -15.50
N ASP A 26 32.59 9.62 -14.22
CA ASP A 26 31.82 9.17 -13.07
C ASP A 26 31.91 10.26 -11.98
N PRO A 27 30.78 10.88 -11.58
CA PRO A 27 30.77 11.97 -10.60
C PRO A 27 31.40 11.60 -9.26
N VAL A 28 31.35 10.33 -8.84
CA VAL A 28 31.92 9.86 -7.57
C VAL A 28 33.44 10.06 -7.55
N PHE A 29 34.12 9.81 -8.67
CA PHE A 29 35.56 10.00 -8.80
C PHE A 29 35.91 11.42 -9.27
N ALA A 30 35.19 11.96 -10.26
CA ALA A 30 35.45 13.28 -10.82
C ALA A 30 35.35 14.41 -9.80
N GLU A 31 34.38 14.31 -8.88
CA GLU A 31 34.19 15.30 -7.81
C GLU A 31 34.95 14.94 -6.53
N ARG A 32 35.91 13.99 -6.63
CA ARG A 32 36.77 13.54 -5.52
C ARG A 32 35.99 13.03 -4.31
N MET A 33 34.78 12.52 -4.51
CA MET A 33 33.88 12.12 -3.42
C MET A 33 34.44 10.96 -2.58
N MET A 34 35.30 10.13 -3.17
CA MET A 34 36.00 9.00 -2.52
C MET A 34 37.38 9.37 -1.96
N GLY A 35 37.83 10.62 -2.12
CA GLY A 35 39.14 11.11 -1.71
C GLY A 35 39.95 11.74 -2.84
N GLU A 36 41.08 12.35 -2.49
CA GLU A 36 42.05 12.90 -3.47
C GLU A 36 42.69 11.77 -4.27
N GLY A 37 42.94 11.99 -5.56
CA GLY A 37 43.43 10.92 -6.43
C GLY A 37 43.87 11.40 -7.81
N PHE A 38 44.15 10.42 -8.65
CA PHE A 38 44.41 10.60 -10.07
C PHE A 38 43.81 9.41 -10.83
N ALA A 39 43.74 9.51 -12.15
CA ALA A 39 43.24 8.42 -12.99
C ALA A 39 44.26 8.02 -14.05
N ILE A 40 44.23 6.77 -14.46
CA ILE A 40 45.03 6.28 -15.58
C ILE A 40 44.11 5.61 -16.59
N ASP A 41 44.15 6.04 -17.84
CA ASP A 41 43.53 5.32 -18.96
C ASP A 41 44.51 4.26 -19.49
N PRO A 42 44.29 2.97 -19.22
CA PRO A 42 45.31 1.94 -19.39
C PRO A 42 45.53 1.57 -20.86
N ILE A 43 46.80 1.34 -21.21
CA ILE A 43 47.21 0.74 -22.50
C ILE A 43 47.68 -0.71 -22.34
N ALA A 44 47.65 -1.25 -21.11
CA ALA A 44 48.02 -2.61 -20.78
C ALA A 44 47.13 -3.14 -19.63
N GLY A 45 46.89 -4.45 -19.65
CA GLY A 45 46.01 -5.16 -18.73
C GLY A 45 46.61 -5.52 -17.38
N GLU A 46 47.53 -4.71 -16.84
CA GLU A 46 48.23 -5.06 -15.59
C GLU A 46 48.13 -3.94 -14.57
N VAL A 47 47.61 -4.25 -13.38
CA VAL A 47 47.68 -3.39 -12.18
C VAL A 47 48.84 -3.85 -11.31
N ARG A 48 49.78 -2.95 -11.03
CA ARG A 48 50.98 -3.19 -10.21
C ARG A 48 50.98 -2.34 -8.95
N ALA A 49 51.66 -2.82 -7.91
CA ALA A 49 51.79 -2.11 -6.65
C ALA A 49 52.53 -0.78 -6.84
N PRO A 50 51.91 0.38 -6.52
CA PRO A 50 52.53 1.68 -6.75
C PRO A 50 53.66 2.01 -5.77
N ALA A 51 53.71 1.32 -4.62
CA ALA A 51 54.74 1.41 -3.59
C ALA A 51 54.70 0.14 -2.72
N ASP A 52 55.67 -0.01 -1.81
CA ASP A 52 55.65 -1.08 -0.81
C ASP A 52 54.42 -0.94 0.10
N ALA A 53 53.60 -1.99 0.18
CA ALA A 53 52.29 -1.94 0.81
C ALA A 53 51.83 -3.28 1.37
N THR A 54 50.77 -3.25 2.20
CA THR A 54 50.00 -4.43 2.59
C THR A 54 48.63 -4.38 1.92
N VAL A 55 48.21 -5.49 1.29
CA VAL A 55 46.88 -5.59 0.67
C VAL A 55 45.81 -5.65 1.77
N LEU A 56 44.87 -4.72 1.78
CA LEU A 56 43.77 -4.67 2.74
C LEU A 56 42.58 -5.49 2.27
N THR A 57 42.11 -5.21 1.06
CA THR A 57 40.95 -5.85 0.46
C THR A 57 41.17 -6.03 -1.03
N VAL A 58 40.65 -7.12 -1.56
CA VAL A 58 40.47 -7.33 -3.00
C VAL A 58 38.98 -7.56 -3.19
N ALA A 59 38.35 -6.83 -4.11
CA ALA A 59 36.92 -7.02 -4.35
C ALA A 59 36.63 -8.47 -4.77
N PRO A 60 35.48 -9.07 -4.38
CA PRO A 60 35.14 -10.45 -4.75
C PRO A 60 35.14 -10.69 -6.26
N THR A 61 34.85 -9.65 -7.06
CA THR A 61 34.87 -9.69 -8.53
C THR A 61 36.23 -9.26 -9.12
N GLY A 62 37.27 -9.08 -8.31
CA GLY A 62 38.65 -8.87 -8.77
C GLY A 62 38.95 -7.54 -9.48
N HIS A 63 37.97 -6.65 -9.66
CA HIS A 63 38.11 -5.37 -10.38
C HIS A 63 38.76 -4.25 -9.56
N SER A 64 38.91 -4.40 -8.24
CA SER A 64 39.51 -3.38 -7.39
C SER A 64 40.30 -3.97 -6.22
N VAL A 65 41.31 -3.21 -5.78
CA VAL A 65 42.21 -3.56 -4.68
C VAL A 65 42.46 -2.34 -3.80
N SER A 66 42.46 -2.55 -2.49
CA SER A 66 42.83 -1.53 -1.50
C SER A 66 44.14 -1.90 -0.80
N LEU A 67 45.03 -0.93 -0.64
CA LEU A 67 46.39 -1.11 -0.13
C LEU A 67 46.63 -0.18 1.06
N ARG A 68 47.36 -0.65 2.08
CA ARG A 68 47.94 0.21 3.13
C ARG A 68 49.43 0.39 2.90
N LEU A 69 49.85 1.62 2.69
CA LEU A 69 51.25 1.98 2.44
C LEU A 69 52.08 1.97 3.73
N ALA A 70 53.40 1.98 3.58
CA ALA A 70 54.34 2.00 4.71
C ALA A 70 54.18 3.21 5.66
N ASN A 71 53.60 4.33 5.19
CA ASN A 71 53.29 5.50 6.03
C ASN A 71 51.87 5.46 6.65
N GLY A 72 51.12 4.37 6.45
CA GLY A 72 49.78 4.16 6.98
C GLY A 72 48.64 4.65 6.08
N ALA A 73 48.94 5.37 4.99
CA ALA A 73 47.92 5.82 4.04
C ALA A 73 47.25 4.64 3.32
N GLU A 74 45.95 4.74 3.05
CA GLU A 74 45.20 3.71 2.33
C GLU A 74 44.91 4.17 0.90
N LEU A 75 45.10 3.29 -0.08
CA LEU A 75 44.87 3.56 -1.50
C LEU A 75 43.87 2.57 -2.05
N LEU A 76 42.86 3.06 -2.77
CA LEU A 76 41.95 2.27 -3.58
C LEU A 76 42.36 2.39 -5.06
N ILE A 77 42.55 1.26 -5.73
CA ILE A 77 42.71 1.19 -7.19
C ILE A 77 41.48 0.46 -7.75
N HIS A 78 40.71 1.14 -8.61
CA HIS A 78 39.48 0.59 -9.19
C HIS A 78 39.58 0.50 -10.71
N VAL A 79 39.71 -0.70 -11.27
CA VAL A 79 39.94 -0.89 -12.71
C VAL A 79 38.65 -0.64 -13.49
N GLY A 80 38.65 0.41 -14.31
CA GLY A 80 37.51 0.87 -15.12
C GLY A 80 36.29 1.31 -14.30
N LEU A 81 35.25 1.79 -14.99
CA LEU A 81 33.98 2.21 -14.40
C LEU A 81 32.86 1.21 -14.66
N GLU A 82 32.00 1.02 -13.64
CA GLU A 82 30.88 0.07 -13.63
C GLU A 82 31.29 -1.41 -13.83
N THR A 83 32.57 -1.74 -13.63
CA THR A 83 33.15 -3.09 -13.84
C THR A 83 32.68 -4.14 -12.83
N VAL A 84 32.00 -3.73 -11.74
CA VAL A 84 31.31 -4.64 -10.81
C VAL A 84 30.28 -5.52 -11.52
N THR A 85 29.61 -4.96 -12.54
CA THR A 85 28.55 -5.65 -13.32
C THR A 85 29.10 -6.80 -14.17
N LEU A 86 30.42 -6.84 -14.41
CA LEU A 86 31.10 -7.92 -15.13
C LEU A 86 31.19 -9.22 -14.33
N GLY A 87 30.86 -9.19 -13.03
CA GLY A 87 30.79 -10.39 -12.20
C GLY A 87 32.13 -11.14 -12.10
N GLY A 88 33.26 -10.43 -12.27
CA GLY A 88 34.61 -10.99 -12.23
C GLY A 88 35.15 -11.54 -13.55
N LYS A 89 34.39 -11.47 -14.65
CA LYS A 89 34.89 -11.84 -15.98
C LYS A 89 35.95 -10.84 -16.43
N GLY A 90 37.11 -11.35 -16.85
CA GLY A 90 38.21 -10.53 -17.37
C GLY A 90 39.21 -10.06 -16.31
N PHE A 91 39.06 -10.43 -15.04
CA PHE A 91 40.00 -10.07 -13.96
C PHE A 91 40.58 -11.32 -13.28
N THR A 92 41.90 -11.30 -13.03
CA THR A 92 42.64 -12.35 -12.35
C THR A 92 43.50 -11.72 -11.24
N PRO A 93 43.00 -11.66 -10.00
CA PRO A 93 43.78 -11.18 -8.86
C PRO A 93 44.98 -12.09 -8.57
N GLN A 94 46.14 -11.49 -8.35
CA GLN A 94 47.40 -12.20 -8.05
C GLN A 94 47.76 -12.15 -6.56
N VAL A 95 46.97 -11.41 -5.78
CA VAL A 95 47.18 -11.17 -4.35
C VAL A 95 45.89 -11.40 -3.56
N LYS A 96 46.03 -11.57 -2.25
CA LYS A 96 44.91 -11.68 -1.30
C LYS A 96 45.08 -10.72 -0.11
N PRO A 97 43.99 -10.39 0.61
CA PRO A 97 44.06 -9.61 1.84
C PRO A 97 45.11 -10.14 2.82
N GLY A 98 45.98 -9.24 3.31
CA GLY A 98 47.07 -9.52 4.23
C GLY A 98 48.43 -9.75 3.56
N ASP A 99 48.52 -9.91 2.24
CA ASP A 99 49.80 -10.06 1.54
C ASP A 99 50.63 -8.75 1.61
N ALA A 100 51.95 -8.90 1.82
CA ALA A 100 52.89 -7.80 1.70
C ALA A 100 53.46 -7.77 0.27
N VAL A 101 53.39 -6.62 -0.39
CA VAL A 101 53.80 -6.42 -1.79
C VAL A 101 54.89 -5.34 -1.87
N ALA A 102 55.86 -5.54 -2.75
CA ALA A 102 56.88 -4.56 -3.08
C ALA A 102 56.44 -3.71 -4.29
N ALA A 103 56.97 -2.49 -4.41
CA ALA A 103 56.68 -1.62 -5.55
C ALA A 103 56.98 -2.32 -6.90
N GLY A 104 55.96 -2.44 -7.75
CA GLY A 104 56.03 -3.10 -9.06
C GLY A 104 55.50 -4.54 -9.11
N ASP A 105 55.19 -5.15 -7.96
CA ASP A 105 54.55 -6.47 -7.92
C ASP A 105 53.17 -6.45 -8.58
N LEU A 106 52.82 -7.53 -9.28
CA LEU A 106 51.55 -7.64 -9.99
C LEU A 106 50.40 -7.88 -8.99
N LEU A 107 49.37 -7.04 -9.03
CA LEU A 107 48.20 -7.10 -8.14
C LEU A 107 47.00 -7.74 -8.84
N ILE A 108 46.66 -7.25 -10.03
CA ILE A 108 45.54 -7.72 -10.84
C ILE A 108 46.01 -7.80 -12.29
N ASP A 109 45.85 -8.96 -12.91
CA ASP A 109 45.96 -9.14 -14.36
C ASP A 109 44.54 -9.09 -14.96
N PHE A 110 44.32 -8.32 -16.01
CA PHE A 110 42.99 -8.17 -16.61
C PHE A 110 43.04 -8.10 -18.14
N ASP A 111 42.06 -8.72 -18.78
CA ASP A 111 41.94 -8.70 -20.24
C ASP A 111 41.36 -7.35 -20.69
N LEU A 112 42.24 -6.48 -21.18
CA LEU A 112 41.88 -5.10 -21.57
C LEU A 112 40.76 -5.07 -22.60
N ASP A 113 40.81 -5.94 -23.61
CA ASP A 113 39.81 -5.99 -24.69
C ASP A 113 38.47 -6.50 -24.18
N ALA A 114 38.48 -7.53 -23.33
CA ALA A 114 37.25 -8.07 -22.74
C ALA A 114 36.59 -7.09 -21.77
N VAL A 115 37.39 -6.40 -20.94
CA VAL A 115 36.88 -5.39 -20.01
C VAL A 115 36.35 -4.17 -20.77
N ALA A 116 37.01 -3.74 -21.85
CA ALA A 116 36.56 -2.60 -22.67
C ALA A 116 35.17 -2.80 -23.27
N GLN A 117 34.78 -4.04 -23.58
CA GLN A 117 33.48 -4.35 -24.20
C GLN A 117 32.30 -4.24 -23.23
N GLY A 118 32.54 -4.33 -21.92
CA GLY A 118 31.47 -4.31 -20.92
C GLY A 118 31.63 -3.26 -19.82
N ALA A 119 32.77 -2.57 -19.74
CA ALA A 119 32.96 -1.42 -18.88
C ALA A 119 32.43 -0.15 -19.55
N LYS A 120 31.89 0.78 -18.75
CA LYS A 120 31.48 2.10 -19.25
C LYS A 120 32.67 2.94 -19.72
N ALA A 121 33.81 2.80 -19.04
CA ALA A 121 35.10 3.36 -19.44
C ALA A 121 36.23 2.55 -18.80
N LEU A 122 37.40 2.48 -19.44
CA LEU A 122 38.58 1.80 -18.90
C LEU A 122 39.43 2.66 -17.97
N ILE A 123 39.20 3.98 -17.97
CA ILE A 123 39.89 4.90 -17.08
C ILE A 123 39.76 4.43 -15.63
N THR A 124 40.91 4.25 -14.99
CA THR A 124 41.07 3.55 -13.71
C THR A 124 41.42 4.57 -12.62
N PRO A 125 40.47 4.88 -11.71
CA PRO A 125 40.72 5.79 -10.59
C PRO A 125 41.66 5.17 -9.54
N VAL A 126 42.59 5.98 -9.05
CA VAL A 126 43.47 5.68 -7.93
C VAL A 126 43.27 6.75 -6.86
N VAL A 127 42.72 6.35 -5.72
CA VAL A 127 42.19 7.27 -4.71
C VAL A 127 42.84 7.02 -3.35
N LEU A 128 43.25 8.09 -2.68
CA LEU A 128 43.72 8.10 -1.31
C LEU A 128 42.51 8.05 -0.36
N ALA A 129 42.31 6.90 0.27
CA ALA A 129 41.26 6.67 1.25
C ALA A 129 41.78 7.04 2.67
N GLY A 130 41.08 7.95 3.34
CA GLY A 130 41.36 8.34 4.73
C GLY A 130 41.94 9.75 4.89
N GLU A 131 41.73 10.33 6.07
CA GLU A 131 42.15 11.68 6.42
C GLU A 131 43.56 11.73 7.03
N GLY A 132 44.17 12.91 7.08
CA GLY A 132 45.50 13.09 7.70
C GLY A 132 46.69 12.85 6.76
N TYR A 133 46.45 12.75 5.45
CA TYR A 133 47.49 12.63 4.43
C TYR A 133 47.25 13.63 3.29
N ALA A 134 48.32 14.22 2.76
CA ALA A 134 48.28 15.10 1.59
C ALA A 134 48.86 14.39 0.37
N LEU A 135 48.13 14.42 -0.75
CA LEU A 135 48.56 13.90 -2.06
C LEU A 135 49.11 15.05 -2.93
N SER A 136 50.37 14.95 -3.34
CA SER A 136 50.99 15.85 -4.30
C SER A 136 51.18 15.10 -5.62
N LEU A 137 50.51 15.52 -6.68
CA LEU A 137 50.59 14.90 -8.00
C LEU A 137 51.81 15.42 -8.79
N GLU A 138 52.46 14.54 -9.54
CA GLU A 138 53.36 14.93 -10.63
C GLU A 138 52.53 15.53 -11.80
N PRO A 139 53.15 16.21 -12.78
CA PRO A 139 52.41 16.76 -13.92
C PRO A 139 51.54 15.69 -14.61
N LEU A 140 50.25 16.02 -14.74
CA LEU A 140 49.20 15.20 -15.36
C LEU A 140 49.17 15.40 -16.87
N ASP A 141 48.22 14.73 -17.55
CA ASP A 141 48.00 14.78 -19.00
C ASP A 141 49.24 14.35 -19.81
N ARG A 142 49.82 13.20 -19.43
CA ARG A 142 50.97 12.60 -20.10
C ARG A 142 50.92 11.08 -20.05
N LEU A 143 51.63 10.45 -20.99
CA LEU A 143 51.82 9.00 -20.97
C LEU A 143 52.78 8.59 -19.85
N VAL A 144 52.44 7.53 -19.11
CA VAL A 144 53.25 6.96 -18.03
C VAL A 144 53.40 5.45 -18.20
N GLY A 145 54.59 4.94 -17.88
CA GLY A 145 54.85 3.53 -17.63
C GLY A 145 54.81 3.20 -16.14
N TRP A 146 54.70 1.93 -15.78
CA TRP A 146 54.59 1.49 -14.38
C TRP A 146 55.79 1.85 -13.49
N GLN A 147 56.91 2.26 -14.08
CA GLN A 147 58.10 2.72 -13.35
C GLN A 147 58.09 4.23 -13.05
N ASP A 148 57.21 4.99 -13.70
CA ASP A 148 57.20 6.45 -13.59
C ASP A 148 56.54 6.89 -12.28
N GLY A 149 57.12 7.90 -11.63
CA GLY A 149 56.51 8.56 -10.49
C GLY A 149 55.27 9.37 -10.91
N VAL A 150 54.19 9.23 -10.15
CA VAL A 150 52.91 9.90 -10.45
C VAL A 150 52.39 10.75 -9.29
N ALA A 151 52.74 10.40 -8.05
CA ALA A 151 52.32 11.18 -6.89
C ALA A 151 53.23 10.96 -5.67
N ARG A 152 53.08 11.82 -4.66
CA ARG A 152 53.70 11.68 -3.34
C ARG A 152 52.66 11.89 -2.25
N ILE A 153 52.59 10.98 -1.28
CA ILE A 153 51.69 11.05 -0.12
C ILE A 153 52.49 11.42 1.13
N THR A 154 52.07 12.42 1.89
CA THR A 154 52.75 12.90 3.12
C THR A 154 51.76 12.97 4.30
N ALA A 155 52.16 12.50 5.49
CA ALA A 155 51.31 12.56 6.69
C ALA A 155 51.24 13.97 7.30
N LEU A 156 50.05 14.39 7.76
CA LEU A 156 49.77 15.68 8.41
C LEU A 156 49.72 15.50 9.93
N ALA A 157 50.37 16.38 10.72
CA ALA A 157 50.56 16.22 12.17
C ALA A 157 49.28 16.50 13.01
N PRO A 158 49.10 15.88 14.21
CA PRO A 158 47.84 15.98 14.97
C PRO A 158 47.82 17.15 15.97
N VAL A 159 46.64 17.76 16.19
CA VAL A 159 46.40 18.84 17.17
C VAL A 159 45.40 18.40 18.26
N THR A 160 45.65 18.83 19.51
CA THR A 160 44.99 18.45 20.77
C THR A 160 43.89 19.41 21.28
N ALA A 161 42.83 18.80 21.82
CA ALA A 161 41.95 19.14 22.97
C ALA A 161 41.07 20.42 23.02
N LYS A 162 39.74 20.14 22.98
CA LYS A 162 38.57 20.79 23.62
C LYS A 162 38.39 22.31 23.54
N GLY A 163 37.52 22.70 22.60
CA GLY A 163 36.68 23.89 22.54
C GLY A 163 35.65 23.66 21.42
N ASP A 164 34.39 24.05 21.62
CA ASP A 164 33.27 23.83 20.69
C ASP A 164 33.61 24.01 19.20
N SER A 165 33.48 22.97 18.35
CA SER A 165 33.17 23.07 16.91
C SER A 165 33.20 21.71 16.16
N GLU A 166 32.15 21.50 15.36
CA GLU A 166 32.07 20.94 13.99
C GLU A 166 32.65 19.54 13.71
N GLY A 167 31.84 18.50 13.98
CA GLY A 167 31.86 17.29 13.16
C GLY A 167 31.20 17.57 11.80
N ASP A 168 31.67 16.92 10.73
CA ASP A 168 31.21 17.12 9.35
C ASP A 168 29.68 17.18 9.28
N SER A 169 29.16 18.41 9.21
CA SER A 169 27.75 18.68 9.10
C SER A 169 27.46 18.94 7.63
N HIS A 170 26.79 18.02 6.96
CA HIS A 170 26.42 18.21 5.58
C HIS A 170 24.98 18.69 5.52
N GLN A 171 24.72 19.78 4.80
CA GLN A 171 23.36 20.30 4.62
C GLN A 171 23.00 20.53 3.16
N ARG A 172 21.77 20.20 2.80
CA ARG A 172 21.20 20.43 1.48
C ARG A 172 19.83 21.08 1.62
N VAL A 173 19.61 22.13 0.84
CA VAL A 173 18.26 22.65 0.63
C VAL A 173 17.62 21.84 -0.48
N VAL A 174 16.42 21.33 -0.25
CA VAL A 174 15.63 20.61 -1.25
C VAL A 174 14.20 21.10 -1.20
N ARG A 175 13.61 21.25 -2.37
CA ARG A 175 12.18 21.52 -2.52
C ARG A 175 11.42 20.20 -2.50
N VAL A 176 10.40 20.09 -1.67
CA VAL A 176 9.56 18.89 -1.60
C VAL A 176 8.45 19.02 -2.62
N ASP A 177 8.59 18.33 -3.76
CA ASP A 177 7.59 18.35 -4.84
C ASP A 177 6.62 17.15 -4.76
N ALA A 178 6.60 16.42 -3.64
CA ALA A 178 5.63 15.36 -3.39
C ALA A 178 4.19 15.94 -3.22
N PRO A 179 3.13 15.31 -3.75
CA PRO A 179 1.78 15.89 -3.86
C PRO A 179 1.15 16.28 -2.52
N HIS A 180 1.39 15.46 -1.50
CA HIS A 180 0.88 15.65 -0.14
C HIS A 180 1.99 16.06 0.85
N GLY A 181 3.17 16.43 0.34
CA GLY A 181 4.35 16.75 1.15
C GLY A 181 4.89 15.55 1.93
N ILE A 182 5.48 15.78 3.11
CA ILE A 182 6.02 14.69 3.96
C ILE A 182 4.93 14.22 4.93
N HIS A 183 4.00 13.39 4.43
CA HIS A 183 2.99 12.68 5.22
C HIS A 183 3.49 11.26 5.60
N ALA A 184 2.62 10.40 6.16
CA ALA A 184 3.07 9.21 6.91
C ALA A 184 3.83 8.18 6.05
N ARG A 185 3.46 8.03 4.78
CA ARG A 185 4.10 7.08 3.86
C ARG A 185 5.49 7.59 3.42
N PRO A 186 5.64 8.83 2.89
CA PRO A 186 6.93 9.47 2.71
C PRO A 186 7.81 9.47 3.96
N ALA A 187 7.25 9.84 5.11
CA ALA A 187 7.97 9.90 6.37
C ALA A 187 8.51 8.51 6.79
N ALA A 188 7.73 7.44 6.61
CA ALA A 188 8.17 6.08 6.89
C ALA A 188 9.25 5.60 5.91
N ARG A 189 9.20 6.03 4.64
CA ARG A 189 10.24 5.72 3.64
C ARG A 189 11.54 6.46 3.92
N ILE A 190 11.44 7.74 4.30
CA ILE A 190 12.58 8.53 4.75
C ILE A 190 13.22 7.86 5.97
N ALA A 191 12.42 7.47 6.96
CA ALA A 191 12.89 6.75 8.14
C ALA A 191 13.55 5.41 7.78
N ALA A 192 12.93 4.60 6.92
CA ALA A 192 13.46 3.31 6.48
C ALA A 192 14.79 3.44 5.73
N LEU A 193 14.90 4.43 4.83
CA LEU A 193 16.15 4.74 4.13
C LEU A 193 17.24 5.13 5.12
N LEU A 194 16.94 6.04 6.06
CA LEU A 194 17.92 6.57 7.00
C LEU A 194 18.36 5.56 8.07
N ARG A 195 17.62 4.47 8.29
CA ARG A 195 18.04 3.33 9.14
C ARG A 195 19.24 2.57 8.57
N THR A 196 19.51 2.69 7.27
CA THR A 196 20.67 2.05 6.63
C THR A 196 21.98 2.83 6.81
N PHE A 197 21.90 4.04 7.37
CA PHE A 197 23.02 4.94 7.64
C PHE A 197 23.28 5.07 9.14
N VAL A 198 24.46 5.54 9.54
CA VAL A 198 24.87 5.74 10.95
C VAL A 198 24.61 7.18 11.39
N ALA A 199 24.92 8.16 10.54
CA ALA A 199 24.87 9.60 10.83
C ALA A 199 23.47 10.06 11.22
N PRO A 200 23.29 10.82 12.33
CA PRO A 200 22.06 11.54 12.58
C PRO A 200 21.76 12.49 11.43
N VAL A 201 20.54 12.45 10.91
CA VAL A 201 20.03 13.35 9.88
C VAL A 201 18.79 14.03 10.42
N ALA A 202 18.71 15.36 10.24
CA ALA A 202 17.59 16.20 10.62
C ALA A 202 17.02 16.91 9.37
N ILE A 203 15.72 17.19 9.39
CA ILE A 203 15.06 18.08 8.42
C ILE A 203 14.66 19.36 9.14
N VAL A 204 14.98 20.51 8.55
CA VAL A 204 14.70 21.84 9.07
C VAL A 204 13.75 22.58 8.15
N ARG A 205 12.69 23.14 8.71
CA ARG A 205 11.76 24.05 8.01
C ARG A 205 11.33 25.16 8.96
N ASP A 206 11.30 26.40 8.49
CA ASP A 206 10.83 27.58 9.25
C ASP A 206 11.48 27.70 10.65
N GLY A 207 12.78 27.36 10.75
CA GLY A 207 13.55 27.38 11.98
C GLY A 207 13.30 26.21 12.96
N LYS A 208 12.42 25.27 12.62
CA LYS A 208 12.19 24.03 13.38
C LYS A 208 13.00 22.89 12.74
N SER A 209 13.89 22.29 13.52
CA SER A 209 14.72 21.14 13.12
C SER A 209 14.19 19.88 13.79
N VAL A 210 13.95 18.82 13.02
CA VAL A 210 13.41 17.56 13.52
C VAL A 210 14.24 16.38 13.01
N ASN A 211 14.33 15.28 13.75
CA ASN A 211 15.12 14.12 13.34
C ASN A 211 14.42 13.42 12.15
N ALA A 212 15.17 13.18 11.09
CA ALA A 212 14.66 12.65 9.83
C ALA A 212 14.42 11.13 9.90
N ARG A 213 14.99 10.43 10.89
CA ARG A 213 14.60 9.02 11.16
C ARG A 213 13.22 8.91 11.80
N SER A 214 12.71 10.03 12.30
CA SER A 214 11.34 10.29 12.72
C SER A 214 10.25 10.39 11.69
N THR A 215 9.52 9.31 11.44
CA THR A 215 8.18 9.39 10.86
C THR A 215 7.33 10.46 11.56
N VAL A 216 7.33 10.50 12.89
CA VAL A 216 6.54 11.42 13.71
C VAL A 216 7.04 12.87 13.64
N ALA A 217 8.35 13.11 13.81
CA ALA A 217 8.96 14.43 13.65
C ALA A 217 8.66 15.04 12.30
N LEU A 218 8.84 14.23 11.26
CA LEU A 218 8.67 14.64 9.87
C LEU A 218 7.23 15.04 9.60
N LEU A 219 6.27 14.29 10.14
CA LEU A 219 4.86 14.67 10.13
C LEU A 219 4.63 15.99 10.86
N GLY A 220 5.26 16.17 12.02
CA GLY A 220 5.16 17.40 12.81
C GLY A 220 5.73 18.66 12.20
N LEU A 221 6.64 18.50 11.24
CA LEU A 221 7.20 19.59 10.47
C LEU A 221 6.21 20.14 9.44
N GLY A 222 5.13 19.39 9.15
CA GLY A 222 4.02 19.80 8.30
C GLY A 222 4.41 20.19 6.89
N VAL A 223 5.50 19.61 6.38
CA VAL A 223 6.07 19.88 5.04
C VAL A 223 5.03 19.55 3.97
N ARG A 224 4.66 20.55 3.17
CA ARG A 224 3.70 20.47 2.07
C ARG A 224 4.44 20.40 0.74
N SER A 225 3.69 20.09 -0.32
CA SER A 225 4.20 20.23 -1.68
C SER A 225 4.64 21.67 -1.96
N GLY A 226 5.79 21.84 -2.61
CA GLY A 226 6.39 23.12 -2.95
C GLY A 226 7.23 23.78 -1.85
N ASP A 227 7.26 23.23 -0.64
CA ASP A 227 8.05 23.79 0.46
C ASP A 227 9.55 23.49 0.28
N GLU A 228 10.40 24.47 0.61
CA GLU A 228 11.84 24.26 0.75
C GLU A 228 12.18 23.83 2.18
N ILE A 229 12.92 22.73 2.29
CA ILE A 229 13.42 22.21 3.57
C ILE A 229 14.94 22.07 3.51
N ILE A 230 15.58 22.16 4.66
CA ILE A 230 17.02 21.96 4.81
C ILE A 230 17.24 20.61 5.47
N ILE A 231 17.87 19.67 4.77
CA ILE A 231 18.29 18.41 5.35
C ILE A 231 19.70 18.59 5.87
N ARG A 232 19.95 18.26 7.13
CA ARG A 232 21.24 18.38 7.81
C ARG A 232 21.64 17.04 8.41
N GLY A 233 22.73 16.46 7.94
CA GLY A 233 23.36 15.28 8.54
C GLY A 233 24.60 15.66 9.32
N GLU A 234 24.93 14.93 10.38
CA GLU A 234 26.18 15.10 11.13
C GLU A 234 26.87 13.76 11.34
N GLY A 235 28.19 13.68 11.13
CA GLY A 235 28.97 12.47 11.34
C GLY A 235 29.42 11.76 10.06
N SER A 236 30.01 10.58 10.22
CA SER A 236 30.90 9.93 9.24
C SER A 236 30.28 9.57 7.88
N ASP A 237 28.96 9.39 7.80
CA ASP A 237 28.20 9.16 6.56
C ASP A 237 27.08 10.19 6.34
N ALA A 238 27.17 11.35 7.02
CA ALA A 238 26.19 12.43 6.95
C ALA A 238 25.90 12.89 5.53
N ARG A 239 26.95 13.08 4.72
CA ARG A 239 26.79 13.50 3.32
C ARG A 239 26.03 12.45 2.50
N VAL A 240 26.36 11.18 2.65
CA VAL A 240 25.70 10.10 1.89
C VAL A 240 24.24 9.94 2.33
N ALA A 241 23.97 10.02 3.63
CA ALA A 241 22.63 9.95 4.18
C ALA A 241 21.76 11.15 3.73
N VAL A 242 22.33 12.36 3.70
CA VAL A 242 21.67 13.58 3.20
C VAL A 242 21.42 13.48 1.70
N GLU A 243 22.39 13.06 0.88
CA GLU A 243 22.22 12.92 -0.58
C GLU A 243 21.23 11.81 -0.95
N ALA A 244 21.22 10.69 -0.21
CA ALA A 244 20.24 9.63 -0.39
C ALA A 244 18.82 10.15 -0.07
N LEU A 245 18.67 10.97 0.97
CA LEU A 245 17.40 11.60 1.32
C LEU A 245 16.97 12.64 0.29
N VAL A 246 17.90 13.46 -0.21
CA VAL A 246 17.64 14.39 -1.31
C VAL A 246 17.19 13.65 -2.57
N ALA A 247 17.85 12.53 -2.91
CA ALA A 247 17.47 11.70 -4.04
C ALA A 247 16.07 11.07 -3.85
N LEU A 248 15.75 10.63 -2.63
CA LEU A 248 14.42 10.12 -2.30
C LEU A 248 13.33 11.21 -2.43
N ILE A 249 13.62 12.44 -2.01
CA ILE A 249 12.72 13.59 -2.14
C ILE A 249 12.56 14.02 -3.60
N ALA A 250 13.67 14.07 -4.35
CA ALA A 250 13.67 14.39 -5.78
C ALA A 250 12.97 13.31 -6.62
N ALA A 251 12.99 12.05 -6.17
CA ALA A 251 12.21 10.95 -6.75
C ALA A 251 10.73 10.95 -6.30
N GLY A 252 10.22 12.09 -5.81
CA GLY A 252 8.83 12.29 -5.43
C GLY A 252 8.43 11.63 -4.12
N LEU A 253 9.37 11.18 -3.28
CA LEU A 253 9.09 10.40 -2.07
C LEU A 253 8.24 9.13 -2.34
N GLY A 254 8.22 8.66 -3.60
CA GLY A 254 7.38 7.53 -4.06
C GLY A 254 5.93 7.90 -4.29
N GLU A 255 5.66 9.19 -4.45
CA GLU A 255 4.38 9.76 -4.81
C GLU A 255 4.52 10.56 -6.10
N GLU A 256 3.44 10.66 -6.86
CA GLU A 256 3.44 11.30 -8.16
C GLU A 256 2.63 12.60 -8.16
N ALA A 257 3.29 13.69 -8.56
CA ALA A 257 2.78 15.08 -8.55
C ALA A 257 1.42 15.25 -9.24
N LYS A 258 0.50 15.97 -8.58
CA LYS A 258 -0.71 16.54 -9.18
C LYS A 258 -0.65 18.07 -9.15
N ALA A 259 -1.21 18.72 -10.17
CA ALA A 259 -1.16 20.17 -10.34
C ALA A 259 -1.87 20.94 -9.22
N ASP A 260 -1.19 21.98 -8.70
CA ASP A 260 -1.67 22.86 -7.64
C ASP A 260 -2.83 23.76 -8.11
N TYR A 261 -3.95 23.67 -7.40
CA TYR A 261 -4.93 24.75 -7.30
C TYR A 261 -5.03 25.16 -5.82
N PRO A 262 -5.17 26.46 -5.50
CA PRO A 262 -5.34 26.89 -4.13
C PRO A 262 -6.63 26.32 -3.56
N ALA A 263 -6.53 25.49 -2.51
CA ALA A 263 -7.67 24.90 -1.84
C ALA A 263 -8.44 25.96 -1.05
N PRO A 264 -9.71 26.26 -1.35
CA PRO A 264 -10.59 26.89 -0.39
C PRO A 264 -10.86 25.89 0.75
N ALA A 265 -11.06 26.41 1.96
CA ALA A 265 -11.35 25.60 3.15
C ALA A 265 -12.48 24.58 2.87
N PRO A 266 -12.36 23.33 3.32
CA PRO A 266 -13.40 22.34 3.12
C PRO A 266 -14.69 22.80 3.79
N VAL A 267 -15.69 23.12 2.97
CA VAL A 267 -17.06 23.24 3.44
C VAL A 267 -17.61 21.82 3.50
N VAL A 268 -17.43 21.16 4.65
CA VAL A 268 -18.19 19.94 4.97
C VAL A 268 -19.55 20.40 5.46
N PRO A 269 -20.65 20.20 4.72
CA PRO A 269 -21.97 20.46 5.26
C PRO A 269 -22.26 19.35 6.27
N GLN A 270 -21.98 19.58 7.56
CA GLN A 270 -22.38 18.65 8.62
C GLN A 270 -23.91 18.58 8.68
N HIS A 271 -24.46 17.44 8.29
CA HIS A 271 -25.85 17.08 8.54
C HIS A 271 -25.89 15.68 9.15
N GLY A 272 -26.36 15.61 10.41
CA GLY A 272 -26.77 14.38 11.08
C GLY A 272 -25.72 13.25 11.21
N PRO A 273 -26.06 12.16 11.89
CA PRO A 273 -25.28 10.93 11.86
C PRO A 273 -25.14 10.38 10.43
N VAL A 274 -24.04 9.70 10.14
CA VAL A 274 -23.77 9.04 8.87
C VAL A 274 -23.79 7.53 9.08
N THR A 275 -24.45 6.79 8.17
CA THR A 275 -24.46 5.33 8.19
C THR A 275 -23.10 4.77 7.78
N ALA A 276 -22.47 4.02 8.68
CA ALA A 276 -21.26 3.24 8.41
C ALA A 276 -21.61 1.77 8.08
N ALA A 277 -22.52 1.17 8.85
CA ALA A 277 -23.05 -0.16 8.60
C ALA A 277 -24.58 -0.16 8.80
N PRO A 278 -25.37 -0.61 7.81
CA PRO A 278 -26.83 -0.54 7.87
C PRO A 278 -27.43 -1.50 8.91
N GLY A 279 -28.67 -1.22 9.30
CA GLY A 279 -29.47 -2.07 10.18
C GLY A 279 -30.15 -1.33 11.32
N LEU A 280 -31.02 -2.07 12.02
CA LEU A 280 -31.88 -1.56 13.09
C LEU A 280 -31.65 -2.36 14.37
N ALA A 281 -31.40 -1.64 15.46
CA ALA A 281 -31.09 -2.21 16.76
C ALA A 281 -31.85 -1.51 17.88
N ILE A 282 -32.27 -2.29 18.87
CA ILE A 282 -32.68 -1.83 20.19
C ILE A 282 -31.64 -2.36 21.16
N GLY A 283 -31.20 -1.49 22.08
CA GLY A 283 -30.25 -1.91 23.09
C GLY A 283 -30.10 -0.93 24.22
N GLN A 284 -29.40 -1.37 25.26
CA GLN A 284 -29.00 -0.50 26.36
C GLN A 284 -27.69 0.19 26.02
N VAL A 285 -27.61 1.49 26.27
CA VAL A 285 -26.42 2.28 26.05
C VAL A 285 -25.31 1.79 26.97
N VAL A 286 -24.18 1.46 26.36
CA VAL A 286 -22.91 1.30 27.05
C VAL A 286 -21.98 2.37 26.53
N GLN A 287 -21.52 3.26 27.42
CA GLN A 287 -20.57 4.28 27.04
C GLN A 287 -19.15 3.74 27.15
N LEU A 288 -18.45 3.71 26.02
CA LEU A 288 -17.01 3.62 26.03
C LEU A 288 -16.46 5.00 26.38
N ARG A 289 -16.36 5.27 27.67
CA ARG A 289 -15.59 6.41 28.18
C ARG A 289 -14.13 6.01 28.21
N VAL A 290 -13.31 6.76 27.48
CA VAL A 290 -11.87 6.68 27.65
C VAL A 290 -11.57 7.19 29.06
N ALA A 291 -11.34 6.27 30.00
CA ALA A 291 -10.70 6.63 31.25
C ALA A 291 -9.26 6.97 30.91
N ASP A 292 -8.85 8.21 31.16
CA ASP A 292 -7.43 8.54 31.09
C ASP A 292 -6.72 7.69 32.15
N VAL A 293 -5.90 6.76 31.69
CA VAL A 293 -5.15 5.87 32.58
C VAL A 293 -4.20 6.75 33.35
N ASP A 294 -4.27 6.75 34.69
CA ASP A 294 -3.32 7.51 35.50
C ASP A 294 -1.94 6.87 35.38
N VAL A 295 -0.99 7.63 34.89
CA VAL A 295 0.35 7.14 34.60
C VAL A 295 1.32 7.75 35.61
N PRO A 296 2.08 6.91 36.37
CA PRO A 296 3.06 7.41 37.32
C PRO A 296 4.05 8.35 36.61
N ARG A 297 4.17 9.58 37.09
CA ARG A 297 5.05 10.57 36.45
C ARG A 297 6.53 10.19 36.58
N ASP A 298 6.94 9.74 37.76
CA ASP A 298 8.34 9.47 38.10
C ASP A 298 8.63 7.96 38.02
N GLY A 299 9.80 7.62 37.48
CA GLY A 299 10.21 6.24 37.23
C GLY A 299 11.03 5.62 38.37
N GLN A 300 11.24 4.31 38.31
CA GLN A 300 12.04 3.55 39.28
C GLN A 300 13.53 3.45 38.90
N GLY A 301 14.00 4.31 37.99
CA GLY A 301 15.37 4.41 37.51
C GLY A 301 15.52 4.04 36.03
N GLY A 302 16.37 4.78 35.30
CA GLY A 302 16.45 4.72 33.83
C GLY A 302 16.65 3.32 33.27
N THR A 303 17.58 2.53 33.82
CA THR A 303 17.82 1.15 33.36
C THR A 303 16.60 0.24 33.49
N THR A 304 15.84 0.39 34.59
CA THR A 304 14.63 -0.39 34.85
C THR A 304 13.50 -0.02 33.89
N GLU A 305 13.31 1.28 33.68
CA GLU A 305 12.26 1.84 32.82
C GLU A 305 12.53 1.57 31.33
N HIS A 306 13.78 1.73 30.86
CA HIS A 306 14.18 1.34 29.49
C HIS A 306 13.94 -0.15 29.23
N ALA A 307 14.28 -1.00 30.20
CA ALA A 307 14.02 -2.45 30.09
C ALA A 307 12.52 -2.77 30.15
N ALA A 308 11.72 -2.01 30.90
CA ALA A 308 10.26 -2.17 30.95
C ALA A 308 9.61 -1.77 29.60
N LEU A 309 10.04 -0.64 29.02
CA LEU A 309 9.59 -0.19 27.71
C LEU A 309 9.90 -1.23 26.63
N ALA A 310 11.14 -1.72 26.56
CA ALA A 310 11.52 -2.73 25.58
C ALA A 310 10.71 -4.04 25.70
N ARG A 311 10.44 -4.50 26.93
CA ARG A 311 9.59 -5.68 27.17
C ARG A 311 8.14 -5.44 26.73
N ALA A 312 7.57 -4.28 27.06
CA ALA A 312 6.21 -3.94 26.65
C ALA A 312 6.08 -3.84 25.13
N MET A 313 7.06 -3.23 24.44
CA MET A 313 7.08 -3.14 22.98
C MET A 313 7.15 -4.52 22.35
N ALA A 314 8.01 -5.40 22.86
CA ALA A 314 8.09 -6.77 22.37
C ALA A 314 6.80 -7.58 22.57
N ALA A 315 6.09 -7.36 23.69
CA ALA A 315 4.81 -8.01 23.96
C ALA A 315 3.72 -7.55 22.99
N VAL A 316 3.57 -6.24 22.79
CA VAL A 316 2.61 -5.65 21.83
C VAL A 316 2.94 -6.09 20.40
N ASP A 317 4.21 -6.08 20.00
CA ASP A 317 4.65 -6.54 18.68
C ASP A 317 4.28 -8.00 18.41
N ALA A 318 4.42 -8.87 19.43
CA ALA A 318 4.04 -10.28 19.34
C ALA A 318 2.52 -10.46 19.18
N GLU A 319 1.71 -9.69 19.92
CA GLU A 319 0.24 -9.73 19.80
C GLU A 319 -0.22 -9.27 18.41
N LEU A 320 0.37 -8.18 17.89
CA LEU A 320 0.08 -7.66 16.54
C LEU A 320 0.46 -8.68 15.44
N SER A 321 1.46 -9.54 15.67
CA SER A 321 1.88 -10.57 14.71
C SER A 321 0.86 -11.68 14.48
N ALA A 322 -0.08 -11.87 15.41
CA ALA A 322 -1.01 -13.00 15.40
C ALA A 322 -2.27 -12.76 14.53
N GLY A 323 -2.41 -11.57 13.93
CA GLY A 323 -3.58 -11.20 13.11
C GLY A 323 -3.62 -11.89 11.74
N HIS A 324 -4.84 -12.10 11.21
CA HIS A 324 -5.07 -12.64 9.86
C HIS A 324 -6.05 -11.75 9.07
N GLY A 325 -5.90 -11.69 7.74
CA GLY A 325 -6.76 -10.92 6.84
C GLY A 325 -6.61 -9.40 7.04
N LEU A 326 -7.71 -8.64 6.93
CA LEU A 326 -7.71 -7.17 7.09
C LEU A 326 -7.15 -6.70 8.45
N ALA A 327 -7.22 -7.54 9.50
CA ALA A 327 -6.60 -7.23 10.79
C ALA A 327 -5.05 -7.25 10.72
N ALA A 328 -4.46 -8.00 9.80
CA ALA A 328 -3.00 -8.06 9.61
C ALA A 328 -2.44 -6.77 8.97
N GLU A 329 -3.19 -6.13 8.05
CA GLU A 329 -2.82 -4.85 7.44
C GLU A 329 -2.76 -3.73 8.50
N ILE A 330 -3.78 -3.67 9.38
CA ILE A 330 -3.81 -2.74 10.51
C ILE A 330 -2.64 -3.02 11.46
N ALA A 331 -2.39 -4.29 11.77
CA ALA A 331 -1.29 -4.68 12.63
C ALA A 331 0.09 -4.29 12.06
N ALA A 332 0.28 -4.37 10.73
CA ALA A 332 1.51 -3.94 10.08
C ALA A 332 1.77 -2.43 10.26
N ALA A 333 0.73 -1.60 10.12
CA ALA A 333 0.83 -0.16 10.35
C ALA A 333 1.16 0.15 11.82
N HIS A 334 0.50 -0.54 12.75
CA HIS A 334 0.74 -0.41 14.19
C HIS A 334 2.17 -0.82 14.56
N ARG A 335 2.69 -1.92 14.01
CA ARG A 335 4.10 -2.34 14.19
C ARG A 335 5.10 -1.29 13.67
N ALA A 336 4.80 -0.64 12.55
CA ALA A 336 5.66 0.41 12.00
C ALA A 336 5.75 1.62 12.95
N LEU A 337 4.64 2.03 13.55
CA LEU A 337 4.60 3.09 14.57
C LEU A 337 5.29 2.66 15.87
N LEU A 338 5.08 1.42 16.30
CA LEU A 338 5.71 0.86 17.49
C LEU A 338 7.24 0.84 17.36
N ALA A 339 7.74 0.48 16.18
CA ALA A 339 9.16 0.41 15.88
C ALA A 339 9.77 1.76 15.44
N ASP A 340 9.08 2.89 15.68
CA ASP A 340 9.54 4.21 15.28
C ASP A 340 10.71 4.71 16.18
N PRO A 341 11.86 5.13 15.61
CA PRO A 341 13.07 5.41 16.38
C PRO A 341 12.94 6.61 17.31
N GLU A 342 12.09 7.59 16.99
CA GLU A 342 12.07 8.87 17.71
C GLU A 342 10.87 8.98 18.63
N LEU A 343 9.81 8.19 18.42
CA LEU A 343 8.94 7.83 19.54
C LEU A 343 9.76 7.14 20.64
N ALA A 344 10.63 6.18 20.25
CA ALA A 344 11.53 5.51 21.18
C ALA A 344 12.57 6.48 21.80
N GLU A 345 13.16 7.38 21.00
CA GLU A 345 14.13 8.36 21.48
C GLU A 345 13.48 9.40 22.41
N ALA A 346 12.33 9.97 22.03
CA ALA A 346 11.59 10.93 22.84
C ALA A 346 11.13 10.32 24.17
N ALA A 347 10.69 9.06 24.16
CA ALA A 347 10.42 8.31 25.38
C ALA A 347 11.71 8.09 26.19
N GLY A 348 12.81 7.71 25.53
CA GLY A 348 14.13 7.53 26.16
C GLY A 348 14.62 8.78 26.90
N HIS A 349 14.53 9.97 26.27
CA HIS A 349 14.89 11.25 26.88
C HIS A 349 14.07 11.55 28.15
N GLN A 350 12.78 11.22 28.15
CA GLN A 350 11.94 11.39 29.34
C GLN A 350 12.32 10.40 30.45
N ILE A 351 12.62 9.15 30.09
CA ILE A 351 13.10 8.13 31.04
C ILE A 351 14.43 8.55 31.67
N ASP A 352 15.36 9.05 30.87
CA ASP A 352 16.67 9.54 31.32
C ASP A 352 16.53 10.79 32.21
N ALA A 353 15.47 11.59 32.01
CA ALA A 353 15.06 12.68 32.88
C ALA A 353 14.31 12.23 34.16
N GLY A 354 14.23 10.92 34.41
CA GLY A 354 13.65 10.33 35.62
C GLY A 354 12.16 10.03 35.55
N ARG A 355 11.54 10.06 34.36
CA ARG A 355 10.13 9.69 34.18
C ARG A 355 9.93 8.18 34.08
N SER A 356 8.71 7.72 34.36
CA SER A 356 8.36 6.32 34.10
C SER A 356 8.26 6.06 32.59
N ALA A 357 8.43 4.81 32.17
CA ALA A 357 8.29 4.40 30.78
C ALA A 357 6.91 4.73 30.20
N ALA A 358 5.85 4.57 31.02
CA ALA A 358 4.49 4.87 30.58
C ALA A 358 4.27 6.38 30.39
N PHE A 359 4.83 7.22 31.27
CA PHE A 359 4.72 8.68 31.14
C PHE A 359 5.50 9.17 29.93
N ALA A 360 6.70 8.63 29.77
CA ALA A 360 7.59 8.90 28.66
C ALA A 360 6.95 8.57 27.31
N TRP A 361 6.32 7.40 27.20
CA TRP A 361 5.64 6.98 25.97
C TRP A 361 4.42 7.86 25.66
N ARG A 362 3.54 8.10 26.64
CA ARG A 362 2.40 9.03 26.48
C ARG A 362 2.85 10.41 26.02
N HIS A 363 3.94 10.92 26.60
CA HIS A 363 4.48 12.22 26.22
C HIS A 363 4.97 12.22 24.77
N ALA A 364 5.68 11.16 24.34
CA ALA A 364 6.16 11.03 22.97
C ALA A 364 5.01 10.95 21.95
N THR A 365 4.01 10.11 22.20
CA THR A 365 2.83 9.95 21.31
C THR A 365 1.92 11.17 21.30
N ALA A 366 1.73 11.85 22.44
CA ALA A 366 0.97 13.10 22.49
C ALA A 366 1.65 14.21 21.69
N HIS A 367 2.98 14.34 21.81
CA HIS A 367 3.74 15.29 21.02
C HIS A 367 3.63 14.98 19.52
N ALA A 368 3.72 13.69 19.17
CA ALA A 368 3.54 13.19 17.80
C ALA A 368 2.19 13.55 17.19
N ALA A 369 1.12 13.26 17.93
CA ALA A 369 -0.24 13.52 17.52
C ALA A 369 -0.49 15.01 17.31
N GLU A 370 0.04 15.87 18.19
CA GLU A 370 -0.11 17.31 18.06
C GLU A 370 0.63 17.87 16.84
N ALA A 371 1.83 17.35 16.59
CA ALA A 371 2.61 17.60 15.39
C ALA A 371 1.80 17.29 14.13
N ILE A 372 1.15 16.12 14.08
CA ILE A 372 0.31 15.71 12.95
C ILE A 372 -0.93 16.60 12.82
N ARG A 373 -1.63 16.91 13.92
CA ARG A 373 -2.80 17.79 13.89
C ARG A 373 -2.48 19.19 13.36
N ALA A 374 -1.29 19.71 13.69
CA ALA A 374 -0.84 21.02 13.24
C ALA A 374 -0.65 21.12 11.71
N THR A 375 -0.56 20.00 11.00
CA THR A 375 -0.45 19.97 9.53
C THR A 375 -1.75 20.36 8.81
N GLY A 376 -2.89 20.02 9.42
CA GLY A 376 -4.24 20.25 8.87
C GLY A 376 -4.67 19.31 7.74
N ASP A 377 -3.91 18.24 7.45
CA ASP A 377 -4.22 17.27 6.38
C ASP A 377 -5.26 16.22 6.86
N PRO A 378 -6.44 16.12 6.21
CA PRO A 378 -7.47 15.14 6.56
C PRO A 378 -7.02 13.67 6.46
N LEU A 379 -6.10 13.34 5.55
CA LEU A 379 -5.58 11.97 5.37
C LEU A 379 -4.65 11.57 6.54
N LEU A 380 -3.94 12.55 7.11
CA LEU A 380 -3.06 12.35 8.25
C LEU A 380 -3.80 12.23 9.59
N MET A 381 -5.05 12.70 9.67
CA MET A 381 -5.87 12.58 10.87
C MET A 381 -6.20 11.13 11.23
N GLU A 382 -6.31 10.23 10.24
CA GLU A 382 -6.49 8.79 10.50
C GLU A 382 -5.28 8.17 11.23
N ARG A 383 -4.07 8.71 11.02
CA ARG A 383 -2.84 8.27 11.69
C ARG A 383 -2.74 8.72 13.15
N VAL A 384 -3.42 9.81 13.51
CA VAL A 384 -3.52 10.23 14.91
C VAL A 384 -4.27 9.17 15.72
N ALA A 385 -5.32 8.57 15.14
CA ALA A 385 -6.04 7.47 15.80
C ALA A 385 -5.15 6.23 16.00
N ASP A 386 -4.35 5.85 14.99
CA ASP A 386 -3.38 4.75 15.10
C ASP A 386 -2.33 4.98 16.20
N LEU A 387 -1.79 6.20 16.31
CA LEU A 387 -0.83 6.58 17.36
C LEU A 387 -1.44 6.50 18.76
N ILE A 388 -2.68 6.97 18.92
CA ILE A 388 -3.41 6.88 20.18
C ILE A 388 -3.70 5.41 20.53
N ASP A 389 -3.95 4.56 19.54
CA ASP A 389 -4.15 3.13 19.75
C ASP A 389 -2.88 2.44 20.27
N ILE A 390 -1.76 2.66 19.57
CA ILE A 390 -0.43 2.17 19.99
C ILE A 390 -0.03 2.69 21.38
N GLU A 391 -0.29 3.96 21.67
CA GLU A 391 -0.05 4.53 23.00
C GLU A 391 -0.73 3.70 24.09
N ARG A 392 -2.03 3.43 23.92
CA ARG A 392 -2.84 2.76 24.92
C ARG A 392 -2.41 1.32 25.13
N GLN A 393 -2.19 0.58 24.04
CA GLN A 393 -1.72 -0.81 24.11
C GLN A 393 -0.40 -0.89 24.88
N LEU A 394 0.54 0.01 24.61
CA LEU A 394 1.84 0.00 25.28
C LEU A 394 1.76 0.42 26.75
N ILE A 395 0.98 1.46 27.08
CA ILE A 395 0.80 1.89 28.48
C ILE A 395 0.15 0.78 29.31
N ALA A 396 -0.83 0.08 28.76
CA ALA A 396 -1.46 -1.04 29.45
C ALA A 396 -0.47 -2.19 29.70
N ALA A 397 0.32 -2.57 28.69
CA ALA A 397 1.39 -3.56 28.83
C ALA A 397 2.43 -3.15 29.90
N LEU A 398 2.76 -1.86 29.98
CA LEU A 398 3.68 -1.29 30.98
C LEU A 398 3.10 -1.33 32.41
N LEU A 399 1.80 -1.09 32.55
CA LEU A 399 1.11 -1.06 33.84
C LEU A 399 0.57 -2.44 34.27
N GLY A 400 0.77 -3.49 33.46
CA GLY A 400 0.20 -4.82 33.70
C GLY A 400 -1.34 -4.80 33.71
N SER A 401 -1.93 -3.87 32.96
CA SER A 401 -3.37 -3.68 32.80
C SER A 401 -3.82 -4.28 31.47
N GLU A 402 -5.11 -4.59 31.33
CA GLU A 402 -5.66 -5.06 30.06
C GLU A 402 -5.54 -3.96 28.97
N PRO A 403 -4.96 -4.25 27.78
CA PRO A 403 -4.70 -3.29 26.68
C PRO A 403 -5.89 -2.46 26.22
N SER A 404 -7.07 -3.04 26.38
CA SER A 404 -8.32 -2.47 25.93
C SER A 404 -9.33 -2.70 27.04
N ALA A 405 -9.46 -1.75 27.96
CA ALA A 405 -10.58 -1.73 28.90
C ALA A 405 -11.86 -1.40 28.13
N VAL A 406 -12.31 -2.34 27.29
CA VAL A 406 -13.65 -2.32 26.73
C VAL A 406 -14.62 -2.68 27.86
N PRO A 407 -15.73 -1.94 28.01
CA PRO A 407 -16.69 -2.23 29.07
C PRO A 407 -17.28 -3.61 28.86
N ALA A 408 -17.54 -4.32 29.96
CA ALA A 408 -18.32 -5.55 29.89
C ALA A 408 -19.71 -5.20 29.34
N LEU A 409 -20.01 -5.67 28.12
CA LEU A 409 -21.25 -5.34 27.43
C LEU A 409 -22.41 -6.17 27.98
N PRO A 410 -23.48 -5.63 28.58
CA PRO A 410 -24.72 -6.38 28.80
C PRO A 410 -25.26 -6.99 27.49
N PRO A 411 -26.13 -8.01 27.54
CA PRO A 411 -26.78 -8.51 26.33
C PRO A 411 -27.56 -7.38 25.63
N GLN A 412 -27.44 -7.28 24.31
CA GLN A 412 -28.06 -6.23 23.49
C GLN A 412 -27.56 -4.81 23.84
N SER A 413 -26.25 -4.63 23.88
CA SER A 413 -25.64 -3.31 24.11
C SER A 413 -25.57 -2.46 22.84
N ILE A 414 -25.89 -1.17 22.95
CA ILE A 414 -25.53 -0.17 21.96
C ILE A 414 -24.33 0.60 22.49
N LEU A 415 -23.17 0.39 21.86
CA LEU A 415 -21.94 1.04 22.26
C LEU A 415 -21.92 2.49 21.76
N ILE A 416 -21.81 3.44 22.68
CA ILE A 416 -21.61 4.85 22.35
C ILE A 416 -20.18 5.26 22.72
N ALA A 417 -19.46 5.83 21.77
CA ALA A 417 -18.08 6.28 21.97
C ALA A 417 -17.83 7.64 21.30
N GLU A 418 -16.81 8.36 21.74
CA GLU A 418 -16.34 9.55 21.00
C GLU A 418 -15.78 9.12 19.65
N ASP A 419 -14.91 8.12 19.68
CA ASP A 419 -14.39 7.38 18.53
C ASP A 419 -14.11 5.93 18.97
N LEU A 420 -13.97 5.01 18.02
CA LEU A 420 -13.69 3.60 18.31
C LEU A 420 -12.42 3.17 17.56
N LEU A 421 -11.44 2.67 18.31
CA LEU A 421 -10.18 2.20 17.75
C LEU A 421 -10.31 0.75 17.23
N PRO A 422 -9.52 0.34 16.20
CA PRO A 422 -9.54 -1.03 15.69
C PRO A 422 -9.29 -2.10 16.77
N SER A 423 -8.31 -1.88 17.64
CA SER A 423 -8.00 -2.81 18.76
C SER A 423 -9.19 -2.97 19.71
N GLN A 424 -9.89 -1.87 20.00
CA GLN A 424 -11.09 -1.87 20.85
C GLN A 424 -12.21 -2.65 20.20
N PHE A 425 -12.47 -2.44 18.90
CA PHE A 425 -13.50 -3.19 18.20
C PHE A 425 -13.25 -4.71 18.22
N LEU A 426 -12.00 -5.13 18.01
CA LEU A 426 -11.61 -6.54 18.03
C LEU A 426 -11.74 -7.18 19.42
N ALA A 427 -11.56 -6.40 20.49
CA ALA A 427 -11.70 -6.85 21.86
C ALA A 427 -13.16 -6.96 22.35
N LEU A 428 -14.13 -6.37 21.64
CA LEU A 428 -15.54 -6.42 22.05
C LEU A 428 -16.12 -7.83 21.89
N ASP A 429 -16.96 -8.21 22.87
CA ASP A 429 -17.82 -9.39 22.76
C ASP A 429 -18.98 -9.08 21.77
N ARG A 430 -18.74 -9.44 20.51
CA ARG A 430 -19.65 -9.16 19.38
C ARG A 430 -21.02 -9.81 19.54
N ASP A 431 -21.13 -10.92 20.27
CA ASP A 431 -22.42 -11.61 20.45
C ASP A 431 -23.38 -10.83 21.36
N ARG A 432 -22.84 -9.90 22.16
CA ARG A 432 -23.61 -9.05 23.07
C ARG A 432 -23.86 -7.66 22.49
N LEU A 433 -23.19 -7.30 21.40
CA LEU A 433 -23.28 -6.00 20.75
C LEU A 433 -24.46 -5.95 19.76
N ALA A 434 -25.39 -5.03 19.99
CA ALA A 434 -26.54 -4.77 19.12
C ALA A 434 -26.25 -3.69 18.07
N GLY A 435 -25.37 -2.73 18.36
CA GLY A 435 -24.98 -1.67 17.44
C GLY A 435 -23.93 -0.72 18.02
N ILE A 436 -23.38 0.16 17.18
CA ILE A 436 -22.31 1.11 17.54
C ILE A 436 -22.69 2.51 17.06
N CYS A 437 -22.50 3.52 17.89
CA CYS A 437 -22.66 4.93 17.51
C CYS A 437 -21.44 5.73 17.98
N THR A 438 -20.71 6.34 17.05
CA THR A 438 -19.57 7.21 17.38
C THR A 438 -19.88 8.67 17.12
N ALA A 439 -19.42 9.55 18.02
CA ALA A 439 -19.59 11.00 17.86
C ALA A 439 -18.75 11.56 16.70
N ALA A 440 -17.54 11.01 16.51
CA ALA A 440 -16.62 11.30 15.44
C ALA A 440 -16.40 10.06 14.53
N GLY A 441 -15.47 10.15 13.58
CA GLY A 441 -15.15 9.07 12.65
C GLY A 441 -15.88 9.16 11.30
N GLY A 442 -15.36 8.45 10.30
CA GLY A 442 -15.88 8.42 8.93
C GLY A 442 -16.45 7.05 8.52
N PRO A 443 -17.36 7.00 7.53
CA PRO A 443 -17.98 5.75 7.07
C PRO A 443 -16.99 4.82 6.36
N THR A 444 -15.83 5.33 5.96
CA THR A 444 -14.73 4.57 5.35
C THR A 444 -13.65 4.14 6.35
N SER A 445 -13.82 4.46 7.64
CA SER A 445 -12.86 4.06 8.67
C SER A 445 -12.73 2.54 8.76
N HIS A 446 -11.56 2.04 9.17
CA HIS A 446 -11.30 0.61 9.36
C HIS A 446 -12.36 -0.05 10.25
N VAL A 447 -12.80 0.64 11.31
CA VAL A 447 -13.85 0.12 12.20
C VAL A 447 -15.21 0.06 11.52
N ALA A 448 -15.57 1.04 10.69
CA ALA A 448 -16.80 0.99 9.89
C ALA A 448 -16.85 -0.24 8.96
N ILE A 449 -15.72 -0.56 8.32
CA ILE A 449 -15.58 -1.74 7.46
C ILE A 449 -15.71 -3.03 8.27
N LEU A 450 -15.05 -3.11 9.43
CA LEU A 450 -15.13 -4.28 10.32
C LEU A 450 -16.55 -4.49 10.87
N ALA A 451 -17.25 -3.42 11.26
CA ALA A 451 -18.63 -3.47 11.72
C ALA A 451 -19.57 -3.96 10.61
N ALA A 452 -19.41 -3.44 9.38
CA ALA A 452 -20.19 -3.88 8.22
C ALA A 452 -19.97 -5.36 7.90
N SER A 453 -18.71 -5.83 7.93
CA SER A 453 -18.36 -7.24 7.74
C SER A 453 -18.95 -8.15 8.84
N ALA A 454 -18.97 -7.67 10.08
CA ALA A 454 -19.58 -8.37 11.20
C ALA A 454 -21.12 -8.29 11.21
N GLY A 455 -21.74 -7.49 10.33
CA GLY A 455 -23.19 -7.27 10.30
C GLY A 455 -23.73 -6.48 11.50
N ILE A 456 -22.89 -5.65 12.13
CA ILE A 456 -23.23 -4.85 13.30
C ILE A 456 -23.65 -3.45 12.82
N PRO A 457 -24.90 -3.01 13.08
CA PRO A 457 -25.35 -1.68 12.71
C PRO A 457 -24.47 -0.59 13.33
N MET A 458 -24.03 0.37 12.51
CA MET A 458 -23.08 1.40 12.94
C MET A 458 -23.41 2.78 12.36
N LEU A 459 -23.46 3.78 13.25
CA LEU A 459 -23.51 5.20 12.94
C LEU A 459 -22.18 5.86 13.32
N VAL A 460 -21.69 6.76 12.47
CA VAL A 460 -20.50 7.58 12.68
C VAL A 460 -20.83 9.05 12.51
N ALA A 461 -19.92 9.94 12.94
CA ALA A 461 -20.11 11.39 12.85
C ALA A 461 -21.45 11.88 13.45
N ALA A 462 -21.95 11.22 14.50
CA ALA A 462 -23.24 11.54 15.10
C ALA A 462 -23.24 12.84 15.93
N GLY A 463 -22.06 13.46 16.09
CA GLY A 463 -21.87 14.67 16.87
C GLY A 463 -21.72 14.38 18.37
N ARG A 464 -21.17 15.33 19.13
CA ARG A 464 -20.85 15.13 20.57
C ARG A 464 -22.10 14.92 21.44
N ASP A 465 -23.28 15.31 20.98
CA ASP A 465 -24.53 15.20 21.73
C ASP A 465 -24.88 13.75 22.09
N VAL A 466 -24.48 12.76 21.26
CA VAL A 466 -24.73 11.34 21.58
C VAL A 466 -23.99 10.89 22.84
N LEU A 467 -22.89 11.55 23.22
CA LEU A 467 -22.13 11.25 24.42
C LEU A 467 -22.88 11.63 25.71
N ALA A 468 -23.91 12.48 25.61
CA ALA A 468 -24.75 12.85 26.74
C ALA A 468 -25.84 11.80 27.06
N ILE A 469 -26.05 10.80 26.21
CA ILE A 469 -27.07 9.76 26.41
C ILE A 469 -26.67 8.85 27.56
N ALA A 470 -27.45 8.83 28.65
CA ALA A 470 -27.09 8.13 29.88
C ALA A 470 -26.81 6.61 29.71
N GLU A 471 -25.81 6.11 30.44
CA GLU A 471 -25.50 4.69 30.59
C GLU A 471 -26.74 3.88 31.01
N GLY A 472 -26.93 2.69 30.42
CA GLY A 472 -28.05 1.80 30.69
C GLY A 472 -29.38 2.23 30.08
N ARG A 473 -29.46 3.42 29.46
CA ARG A 473 -30.68 3.89 28.79
C ARG A 473 -30.99 3.03 27.57
N THR A 474 -32.24 2.65 27.39
CA THR A 474 -32.68 1.97 26.17
C THR A 474 -32.82 2.96 25.03
N VAL A 475 -32.17 2.66 23.90
CA VAL A 475 -32.20 3.49 22.70
C VAL A 475 -32.49 2.66 21.46
N ILE A 476 -32.94 3.34 20.41
CA ILE A 476 -33.08 2.75 19.08
C ILE A 476 -31.98 3.32 18.20
N LEU A 477 -31.15 2.44 17.64
CA LEU A 477 -30.17 2.80 16.63
C LEU A 477 -30.72 2.34 15.27
N ASP A 478 -31.09 3.31 14.44
CA ASP A 478 -31.59 3.09 13.09
C ASP A 478 -30.53 3.58 12.10
N ALA A 479 -29.59 2.68 11.79
CA ALA A 479 -28.53 2.97 10.84
C ALA A 479 -29.05 3.00 9.40
N ASP A 480 -30.16 2.32 9.10
CA ASP A 480 -30.82 2.43 7.78
C ASP A 480 -31.37 3.85 7.55
N GLY A 481 -31.87 4.48 8.62
CA GLY A 481 -32.41 5.83 8.63
C GLY A 481 -31.43 6.91 9.12
N ALA A 482 -30.15 6.58 9.28
CA ALA A 482 -29.09 7.48 9.75
C ALA A 482 -29.44 8.25 11.06
N ARG A 483 -30.09 7.59 12.04
CA ARG A 483 -30.54 8.24 13.28
C ARG A 483 -30.43 7.37 14.52
N ILE A 484 -30.28 8.03 15.67
CA ILE A 484 -30.38 7.41 16.99
C ILE A 484 -31.52 8.09 17.78
N ASP A 485 -32.44 7.28 18.31
CA ASP A 485 -33.49 7.76 19.21
C ASP A 485 -33.10 7.43 20.65
N ALA A 486 -32.74 8.47 21.39
CA ALA A 486 -32.26 8.37 22.76
C ALA A 486 -33.38 8.18 23.80
N ASP A 487 -34.64 8.45 23.45
CA ASP A 487 -35.78 8.35 24.36
C ASP A 487 -37.03 7.80 23.67
N PRO A 488 -36.97 6.57 23.15
CA PRO A 488 -38.06 6.00 22.39
C PRO A 488 -39.26 5.74 23.32
N GLY A 489 -40.44 6.19 22.90
CA GLY A 489 -41.69 5.85 23.59
C GLY A 489 -41.98 4.34 23.54
N VAL A 490 -42.78 3.85 24.49
CA VAL A 490 -43.12 2.41 24.60
C VAL A 490 -43.71 1.85 23.30
N ASN A 491 -44.55 2.62 22.61
CA ASN A 491 -45.13 2.21 21.33
C ASN A 491 -44.05 2.05 20.25
N THR A 492 -43.14 3.02 20.13
CA THR A 492 -42.03 2.99 19.17
C THR A 492 -41.09 1.80 19.45
N LEU A 493 -40.79 1.52 20.72
CA LEU A 493 -40.01 0.33 21.10
C LEU A 493 -40.70 -0.98 20.69
N SER A 494 -42.03 -1.09 20.89
CA SER A 494 -42.79 -2.28 20.49
C SER A 494 -42.76 -2.46 18.98
N GLU A 495 -43.06 -1.40 18.21
CA GLU A 495 -43.06 -1.43 16.75
C GLU A 495 -41.68 -1.81 16.18
N VAL A 496 -40.61 -1.25 16.72
CA VAL A 496 -39.24 -1.55 16.28
C VAL A 496 -38.82 -2.96 16.71
N SER A 497 -39.20 -3.41 17.90
CA SER A 497 -38.94 -4.78 18.37
C SER A 497 -39.60 -5.82 17.47
N GLU A 498 -40.86 -5.60 17.09
CA GLU A 498 -41.58 -6.44 16.13
C GLU A 498 -40.89 -6.46 14.77
N ARG A 499 -40.43 -5.31 14.26
CA ARG A 499 -39.65 -5.23 13.01
C ARG A 499 -38.33 -6.01 13.09
N ILE A 500 -37.59 -5.91 14.19
CA ILE A 500 -36.34 -6.65 14.39
C ILE A 500 -36.61 -8.15 14.45
N ALA A 501 -37.64 -8.57 15.18
CA ALA A 501 -38.04 -9.98 15.29
C ALA A 501 -38.45 -10.54 13.92
N ALA A 502 -39.31 -9.83 13.19
CA ALA A 502 -39.72 -10.19 11.84
C ALA A 502 -38.54 -10.29 10.87
N ALA A 503 -37.58 -9.35 10.93
CA ALA A 503 -36.38 -9.38 10.10
C ALA A 503 -35.46 -10.57 10.45
N ARG A 504 -35.33 -10.93 11.74
CA ARG A 504 -34.58 -12.14 12.17
C ARG A 504 -35.26 -13.41 11.68
N GLU A 505 -36.57 -13.52 11.84
CA GLU A 505 -37.33 -14.68 11.36
C GLU A 505 -37.23 -14.81 9.83
N GLN A 506 -37.39 -13.71 9.11
CA GLN A 506 -37.25 -13.69 7.66
C GLN A 506 -35.85 -14.14 7.23
N ARG A 507 -34.78 -13.61 7.85
CA ARG A 507 -33.40 -14.05 7.55
C ARG A 507 -33.19 -15.54 7.80
N SER A 508 -33.79 -16.10 8.86
CA SER A 508 -33.73 -17.53 9.13
C SER A 508 -34.40 -18.35 8.03
N ARG A 509 -35.59 -17.93 7.59
CA ARG A 509 -36.32 -18.56 6.47
C ARG A 509 -35.54 -18.46 5.15
N ASP A 510 -34.98 -17.29 4.86
CA ASP A 510 -34.18 -17.03 3.66
C ASP A 510 -32.95 -17.95 3.62
N ARG A 511 -32.23 -18.09 4.76
CA ARG A 511 -31.08 -19.00 4.88
C ARG A 511 -31.45 -20.47 4.70
N ALA A 512 -32.59 -20.90 5.26
CA ALA A 512 -33.05 -22.28 5.11
C ALA A 512 -33.31 -22.68 3.64
N GLN A 513 -33.59 -21.71 2.77
CA GLN A 513 -33.84 -21.92 1.33
C GLN A 513 -32.67 -21.46 0.43
N ALA A 514 -31.54 -21.08 1.01
CA ALA A 514 -30.44 -20.47 0.26
C ALA A 514 -29.78 -21.45 -0.74
N HIS A 515 -29.68 -22.73 -0.39
CA HIS A 515 -29.04 -23.75 -1.24
C HIS A 515 -29.90 -24.24 -2.42
N ALA A 516 -31.18 -23.90 -2.45
CA ALA A 516 -32.01 -24.21 -3.61
C ALA A 516 -31.65 -23.31 -4.79
N ASP A 517 -31.84 -23.83 -6.00
CA ASP A 517 -31.80 -23.07 -7.24
C ASP A 517 -32.70 -21.84 -7.17
N CYS A 518 -32.23 -20.71 -7.70
CA CYS A 518 -33.02 -19.48 -7.74
C CYS A 518 -33.90 -19.44 -9.00
N ARG A 519 -35.22 -19.52 -8.80
CA ARG A 519 -36.21 -19.37 -9.85
C ARG A 519 -37.26 -18.36 -9.43
N MET A 520 -37.66 -17.51 -10.36
CA MET A 520 -38.76 -16.56 -10.20
C MET A 520 -40.10 -17.27 -10.02
N ALA A 521 -41.15 -16.54 -9.63
CA ALA A 521 -42.49 -17.09 -9.45
C ALA A 521 -43.08 -17.67 -10.75
N ASP A 522 -42.66 -17.15 -11.91
CA ASP A 522 -43.01 -17.64 -13.25
C ASP A 522 -42.12 -18.81 -13.72
N GLY A 523 -41.15 -19.24 -12.92
CA GLY A 523 -40.22 -20.33 -13.21
C GLY A 523 -38.91 -19.92 -13.91
N THR A 524 -38.77 -18.65 -14.32
CA THR A 524 -37.57 -18.12 -14.96
C THR A 524 -36.35 -18.31 -14.06
N ARG A 525 -35.25 -18.85 -14.61
CA ARG A 525 -34.00 -19.08 -13.87
C ARG A 525 -33.20 -17.78 -13.83
N ILE A 526 -32.78 -17.38 -12.62
CA ILE A 526 -31.81 -16.31 -12.38
C ILE A 526 -30.67 -16.92 -11.58
N GLU A 527 -29.43 -16.75 -12.02
CA GLU A 527 -28.26 -17.27 -11.31
C GLU A 527 -27.84 -16.27 -10.22
N ILE A 528 -27.65 -16.75 -8.99
CA ILE A 528 -27.16 -15.92 -7.88
C ILE A 528 -25.79 -16.42 -7.46
N PHE A 529 -24.77 -15.65 -7.83
CA PHE A 529 -23.36 -15.95 -7.58
C PHE A 529 -22.78 -15.06 -6.47
N ALA A 530 -21.53 -15.35 -6.11
CA ALA A 530 -20.76 -14.55 -5.17
C ALA A 530 -19.59 -13.81 -5.85
N ASN A 531 -19.30 -12.61 -5.36
CA ASN A 531 -18.04 -11.93 -5.58
C ASN A 531 -17.00 -12.45 -4.57
N LEU A 532 -15.81 -12.81 -5.05
CA LEU A 532 -14.71 -13.34 -4.24
C LEU A 532 -13.48 -12.43 -4.35
N GLY A 533 -12.77 -12.23 -3.24
CA GLY A 533 -11.48 -11.53 -3.18
C GLY A 533 -10.37 -12.33 -2.49
N SER A 534 -10.67 -13.56 -2.04
CA SER A 534 -9.72 -14.46 -1.39
C SER A 534 -10.22 -15.91 -1.44
N GLN A 535 -9.38 -16.86 -1.04
CA GLN A 535 -9.78 -18.26 -0.88
C GLN A 535 -10.79 -18.45 0.26
N ALA A 536 -10.69 -17.67 1.34
CA ALA A 536 -11.64 -17.73 2.46
C ALA A 536 -13.07 -17.34 2.04
N ASP A 537 -13.19 -16.38 1.11
CA ASP A 537 -14.49 -15.95 0.59
C ASP A 537 -15.21 -17.07 -0.14
N ALA A 538 -14.48 -17.97 -0.81
CA ALA A 538 -15.08 -19.08 -1.55
C ALA A 538 -15.86 -20.02 -0.61
N ALA A 539 -15.30 -20.32 0.56
CA ALA A 539 -15.96 -21.16 1.57
C ALA A 539 -17.21 -20.46 2.13
N ALA A 540 -17.11 -19.16 2.43
CA ALA A 540 -18.24 -18.36 2.90
C ALA A 540 -19.37 -18.27 1.87
N ALA A 541 -19.02 -18.12 0.58
CA ALA A 541 -19.97 -18.09 -0.53
C ALA A 541 -20.73 -19.41 -0.68
N VAL A 542 -20.03 -20.56 -0.65
CA VAL A 542 -20.67 -21.88 -0.72
C VAL A 542 -21.61 -22.10 0.48
N ALA A 543 -21.17 -21.74 1.68
CA ALA A 543 -22.00 -21.81 2.90
C ALA A 543 -23.23 -20.91 2.83
N ALA A 544 -23.14 -19.75 2.17
CA ALA A 544 -24.25 -18.83 1.95
C ALA A 544 -25.23 -19.27 0.84
N GLY A 545 -24.93 -20.36 0.12
CA GLY A 545 -25.77 -20.89 -0.95
C GLY A 545 -25.49 -20.31 -2.33
N ALA A 546 -24.30 -19.74 -2.57
CA ALA A 546 -23.90 -19.29 -3.90
C ALA A 546 -23.96 -20.43 -4.93
N GLU A 547 -24.44 -20.11 -6.13
CA GLU A 547 -24.51 -21.06 -7.25
C GLU A 547 -23.20 -21.08 -8.07
N GLY A 548 -22.28 -20.16 -7.77
CA GLY A 548 -21.00 -19.97 -8.44
C GLY A 548 -20.31 -18.69 -8.00
N CYS A 549 -19.19 -18.39 -8.65
CA CYS A 549 -18.45 -17.15 -8.52
C CYS A 549 -18.64 -16.33 -9.80
N GLY A 550 -19.26 -15.15 -9.66
CA GLY A 550 -19.51 -14.25 -10.79
C GLY A 550 -18.41 -13.22 -11.00
N LEU A 551 -17.54 -13.07 -9.99
CA LEU A 551 -16.34 -12.26 -10.06
C LEU A 551 -15.33 -12.74 -9.01
N LEU A 552 -14.24 -13.34 -9.46
CA LEU A 552 -13.01 -13.43 -8.69
C LEU A 552 -12.14 -12.22 -9.03
N ARG A 553 -11.99 -11.32 -8.05
CA ARG A 553 -11.03 -10.22 -8.10
C ARG A 553 -9.63 -10.80 -7.93
N THR A 554 -8.73 -10.57 -8.88
CA THR A 554 -7.39 -11.17 -8.84
C THR A 554 -6.34 -10.25 -8.24
N GLU A 555 -6.66 -8.99 -7.94
CA GLU A 555 -5.70 -7.99 -7.51
C GLU A 555 -5.01 -8.36 -6.19
N PHE A 556 -5.69 -9.09 -5.28
CA PHE A 556 -5.10 -9.53 -4.01
C PHE A 556 -3.85 -10.40 -4.20
N LEU A 557 -3.67 -11.03 -5.36
CA LEU A 557 -2.48 -11.81 -5.71
C LEU A 557 -1.26 -10.94 -6.05
N PHE A 558 -1.52 -9.70 -6.45
CA PHE A 558 -0.56 -8.79 -7.07
C PHE A 558 -0.18 -7.64 -6.12
N LEU A 559 -1.06 -7.25 -5.20
CA LEU A 559 -0.83 -6.14 -4.28
C LEU A 559 0.09 -6.53 -3.11
N GLU A 560 0.80 -5.53 -2.56
CA GLU A 560 1.66 -5.66 -1.37
C GLU A 560 2.85 -6.63 -1.51
N ARG A 561 3.45 -6.69 -2.71
CA ARG A 561 4.57 -7.61 -3.01
C ARG A 561 5.72 -6.88 -3.69
N ALA A 562 6.93 -7.45 -3.55
CA ALA A 562 8.14 -6.94 -4.19
C ALA A 562 8.29 -7.39 -5.66
N GLU A 563 7.63 -8.48 -6.05
CA GLU A 563 7.67 -9.06 -7.41
C GLU A 563 6.27 -9.53 -7.82
N ALA A 564 6.02 -9.61 -9.13
CA ALA A 564 4.77 -10.11 -9.68
C ALA A 564 4.62 -11.62 -9.39
N PRO A 565 3.42 -12.11 -9.04
CA PRO A 565 3.21 -13.53 -8.79
C PRO A 565 3.49 -14.36 -10.03
N ASP A 566 4.25 -15.44 -9.85
CA ASP A 566 4.59 -16.33 -10.95
C ASP A 566 3.39 -17.23 -11.35
N GLU A 567 3.56 -18.00 -12.44
CA GLU A 567 2.50 -18.89 -12.92
C GLU A 567 2.12 -19.97 -11.89
N ALA A 568 3.09 -20.48 -11.13
CA ALA A 568 2.89 -21.57 -10.19
C ALA A 568 2.10 -21.12 -8.96
N GLU A 569 2.43 -19.94 -8.41
CA GLU A 569 1.70 -19.31 -7.31
C GLU A 569 0.26 -18.99 -7.72
N GLN A 570 0.07 -18.37 -8.88
CA GLN A 570 -1.27 -18.07 -9.38
C GLN A 570 -2.09 -19.35 -9.58
N ARG A 571 -1.47 -20.40 -10.14
CA ARG A 571 -2.12 -21.69 -10.36
C ARG A 571 -2.56 -22.33 -9.04
N GLU A 572 -1.73 -22.29 -8.02
CA GLU A 572 -2.05 -22.86 -6.70
C GLU A 572 -3.29 -22.18 -6.11
N ILE A 573 -3.33 -20.84 -6.13
CA ILE A 573 -4.43 -20.09 -5.53
C ILE A 573 -5.73 -20.25 -6.32
N TYR A 574 -5.68 -20.16 -7.65
CA TYR A 574 -6.85 -20.39 -8.50
C TYR A 574 -7.38 -21.83 -8.33
N SER A 575 -6.50 -22.82 -8.21
CA SER A 575 -6.89 -24.22 -8.01
C SER A 575 -7.54 -24.46 -6.64
N GLY A 576 -7.02 -23.80 -5.59
CA GLY A 576 -7.62 -23.83 -4.24
C GLY A 576 -9.04 -23.26 -4.21
N ILE A 577 -9.27 -22.15 -4.93
CA ILE A 577 -10.60 -21.54 -5.07
C ILE A 577 -11.54 -22.44 -5.88
N ALA A 578 -11.09 -22.93 -7.05
CA ALA A 578 -11.85 -23.82 -7.92
C ALA A 578 -12.30 -25.09 -7.17
N THR A 579 -11.38 -25.72 -6.43
CA THR A 579 -11.66 -26.90 -5.60
C THR A 579 -12.72 -26.60 -4.53
N THR A 580 -12.66 -25.44 -3.90
CA THR A 580 -13.62 -25.04 -2.86
C THR A 580 -15.03 -24.84 -3.43
N LEU A 581 -15.14 -24.34 -4.67
CA LEU A 581 -16.40 -24.14 -5.36
C LEU A 581 -17.05 -25.46 -5.86
N GLY A 582 -16.25 -26.53 -6.01
CA GLY A 582 -16.68 -27.80 -6.60
C GLY A 582 -17.07 -27.63 -8.07
N ASP A 583 -18.21 -28.17 -8.48
CA ASP A 583 -18.67 -28.09 -9.89
C ASP A 583 -19.26 -26.72 -10.29
N ARG A 584 -19.26 -25.74 -9.38
CA ARG A 584 -19.89 -24.43 -9.61
C ARG A 584 -19.02 -23.52 -10.47
N PRO A 585 -19.59 -22.75 -11.41
CA PRO A 585 -18.86 -21.80 -12.25
C PRO A 585 -17.89 -20.89 -11.49
N LEU A 586 -16.73 -20.62 -12.08
CA LEU A 586 -15.74 -19.67 -11.60
C LEU A 586 -15.40 -18.66 -12.70
N ILE A 587 -15.88 -17.43 -12.54
CA ILE A 587 -15.55 -16.30 -13.41
C ILE A 587 -14.32 -15.58 -12.85
N VAL A 588 -13.16 -15.81 -13.46
CA VAL A 588 -11.91 -15.15 -13.11
C VAL A 588 -11.76 -13.86 -13.91
N ARG A 589 -11.72 -12.72 -13.21
CA ARG A 589 -11.39 -11.44 -13.84
C ARG A 589 -9.88 -11.32 -13.96
N THR A 590 -9.41 -11.06 -15.18
CA THR A 590 -7.99 -10.73 -15.40
C THR A 590 -7.61 -9.47 -14.64
N LEU A 591 -6.30 -9.25 -14.49
CA LEU A 591 -5.75 -8.23 -13.62
C LEU A 591 -6.32 -6.81 -13.88
N ASP A 592 -6.99 -6.24 -12.88
CA ASP A 592 -7.47 -4.84 -12.89
C ASP A 592 -6.75 -4.00 -11.83
N ILE A 593 -5.48 -3.72 -12.13
CA ILE A 593 -4.65 -2.74 -11.45
C ILE A 593 -4.24 -1.63 -12.41
N GLY A 594 -3.81 -0.51 -11.85
CA GLY A 594 -3.29 0.64 -12.58
C GLY A 594 -3.75 1.94 -11.94
N GLY A 595 -2.84 2.92 -11.86
CA GLY A 595 -3.14 4.25 -11.38
C GLY A 595 -3.36 4.36 -9.87
N ASP A 596 -4.55 4.00 -9.35
CA ASP A 596 -4.95 4.16 -7.94
C ASP A 596 -4.38 3.09 -7.01
N LYS A 597 -3.83 2.01 -7.58
CA LYS A 597 -3.28 0.85 -6.89
C LYS A 597 -1.84 0.58 -7.35
N PRO A 598 -0.85 1.37 -6.88
CA PRO A 598 0.52 1.22 -7.33
C PRO A 598 1.12 -0.11 -6.86
N VAL A 599 1.88 -0.76 -7.74
CA VAL A 599 2.59 -2.02 -7.49
C VAL A 599 4.10 -1.81 -7.70
N PRO A 600 4.96 -2.08 -6.70
CA PRO A 600 6.39 -1.71 -6.76
C PRO A 600 7.18 -2.29 -7.93
N TYR A 601 6.83 -3.50 -8.38
CA TYR A 601 7.52 -4.21 -9.46
C TYR A 601 7.06 -3.84 -10.87
N LEU A 602 6.05 -2.99 -10.99
CA LEU A 602 5.53 -2.54 -12.27
C LEU A 602 5.59 -1.00 -12.30
N PRO A 603 6.77 -0.43 -12.59
CA PRO A 603 6.94 1.02 -12.64
C PRO A 603 6.03 1.58 -13.74
N MET A 604 5.01 2.30 -13.33
CA MET A 604 4.08 3.03 -14.18
C MET A 604 4.35 4.51 -14.04
N ALA A 605 4.14 5.28 -15.12
CA ALA A 605 4.21 6.72 -15.06
C ALA A 605 2.94 7.30 -14.43
N ALA A 606 3.12 8.43 -13.74
CA ALA A 606 2.06 9.25 -13.19
C ALA A 606 0.97 9.58 -14.18
N GLU A 607 -0.26 9.40 -13.73
CA GLU A 607 -1.44 9.80 -14.46
C GLU A 607 -2.22 10.83 -13.64
N GLU A 608 -2.57 11.95 -14.27
CA GLU A 608 -3.42 12.97 -13.65
C GLU A 608 -4.79 12.38 -13.25
N ASN A 609 -5.29 11.41 -14.03
CA ASN A 609 -6.55 10.75 -13.76
C ASN A 609 -6.36 9.23 -13.82
N PRO A 610 -5.86 8.62 -12.73
CA PRO A 610 -5.61 7.18 -12.63
C PRO A 610 -6.78 6.30 -13.10
N ALA A 611 -8.00 6.66 -12.71
CA ALA A 611 -9.20 5.94 -13.11
C ALA A 611 -9.45 5.98 -14.63
N LEU A 612 -8.95 6.99 -15.33
CA LEU A 612 -9.12 7.16 -16.77
C LEU A 612 -7.92 6.65 -17.60
N GLY A 613 -6.84 6.20 -16.95
CA GLY A 613 -5.55 5.95 -17.58
C GLY A 613 -5.23 4.47 -17.89
N LEU A 614 -3.96 4.10 -17.70
CA LEU A 614 -3.36 2.80 -18.00
C LEU A 614 -3.71 1.78 -16.92
N ARG A 615 -4.93 1.26 -17.00
CA ARG A 615 -5.50 0.31 -16.03
C ARG A 615 -6.21 -0.85 -16.73
N GLY A 616 -6.29 -1.99 -16.03
CA GLY A 616 -7.04 -3.16 -16.48
C GLY A 616 -6.49 -3.72 -17.78
N VAL A 617 -7.36 -4.03 -18.75
CA VAL A 617 -6.94 -4.60 -20.04
C VAL A 617 -5.89 -3.75 -20.76
N ARG A 618 -5.92 -2.42 -20.61
CA ARG A 618 -4.94 -1.52 -21.25
C ARG A 618 -3.53 -1.77 -20.74
N LEU A 619 -3.40 -1.95 -19.43
CA LEU A 619 -2.13 -2.30 -18.80
C LEU A 619 -1.68 -3.69 -19.24
N SER A 620 -2.60 -4.66 -19.26
CA SER A 620 -2.31 -6.03 -19.70
C SER A 620 -1.91 -6.12 -21.18
N LEU A 621 -2.44 -5.25 -22.04
CA LEU A 621 -2.03 -5.15 -23.44
C LEU A 621 -0.69 -4.42 -23.61
N ALA A 622 -0.40 -3.44 -22.75
CA ALA A 622 0.93 -2.80 -22.69
C ALA A 622 2.00 -3.73 -22.10
N ARG A 623 1.61 -4.71 -21.28
CA ARG A 623 2.45 -5.73 -20.67
C ARG A 623 1.91 -7.15 -20.93
N PRO A 624 2.00 -7.64 -22.18
CA PRO A 624 1.45 -8.94 -22.56
C PRO A 624 2.02 -10.11 -21.76
N ASP A 625 3.25 -9.97 -21.24
CA ASP A 625 3.90 -10.96 -20.39
C ASP A 625 3.08 -11.28 -19.13
N LEU A 626 2.52 -10.26 -18.48
CA LEU A 626 1.66 -10.43 -17.30
C LEU A 626 0.36 -11.14 -17.66
N MET A 627 -0.26 -10.75 -18.78
CA MET A 627 -1.51 -11.36 -19.27
C MET A 627 -1.29 -12.83 -19.63
N GLN A 628 -0.22 -13.16 -20.37
CA GLN A 628 0.09 -14.53 -20.77
C GLN A 628 0.35 -15.44 -19.58
N VAL A 629 1.11 -14.98 -18.58
CA VAL A 629 1.33 -15.73 -17.33
C VAL A 629 -0.01 -15.99 -16.63
N GLN A 630 -0.85 -14.97 -16.49
CA GLN A 630 -2.15 -15.11 -15.82
C GLN A 630 -3.10 -16.05 -16.59
N LEU A 631 -3.19 -15.93 -17.91
CA LEU A 631 -4.03 -16.81 -18.75
C LEU A 631 -3.59 -18.27 -18.63
N ARG A 632 -2.28 -18.56 -18.72
CA ARG A 632 -1.75 -19.92 -18.54
C ARG A 632 -2.05 -20.47 -17.15
N ALA A 633 -1.86 -19.66 -16.10
CA ALA A 633 -2.16 -20.06 -14.74
C ALA A 633 -3.64 -20.42 -14.56
N ILE A 634 -4.56 -19.60 -15.10
CA ILE A 634 -6.01 -19.88 -15.07
C ILE A 634 -6.33 -21.18 -15.81
N LEU A 635 -5.84 -21.33 -17.05
CA LEU A 635 -6.08 -22.50 -17.90
C LEU A 635 -5.58 -23.81 -17.27
N ARG A 636 -4.49 -23.77 -16.49
CA ARG A 636 -3.93 -24.93 -15.79
C ARG A 636 -4.58 -25.20 -14.43
N ALA A 637 -5.19 -24.20 -13.82
CA ALA A 637 -5.70 -24.29 -12.46
C ALA A 637 -7.19 -24.64 -12.37
N VAL A 638 -7.98 -24.12 -13.31
CA VAL A 638 -9.45 -24.21 -13.27
C VAL A 638 -9.94 -25.18 -14.34
N PRO A 639 -10.71 -26.22 -13.98
CA PRO A 639 -11.35 -27.13 -14.95
C PRO A 639 -12.15 -26.36 -16.01
N ALA A 640 -12.10 -26.80 -17.27
CA ALA A 640 -12.62 -26.03 -18.40
C ALA A 640 -14.15 -25.82 -18.39
N ASP A 641 -14.91 -26.76 -17.85
CA ASP A 641 -16.36 -26.68 -17.64
C ASP A 641 -16.74 -25.68 -16.52
N GLN A 642 -15.87 -25.53 -15.54
CA GLN A 642 -15.97 -24.55 -14.47
C GLN A 642 -15.51 -23.14 -14.90
N CYS A 643 -14.45 -23.09 -15.72
CA CYS A 643 -13.68 -21.88 -16.01
C CYS A 643 -14.41 -20.91 -16.93
N ARG A 644 -14.42 -19.63 -16.54
CA ARG A 644 -14.84 -18.50 -17.35
C ARG A 644 -13.84 -17.38 -17.10
N ILE A 645 -13.40 -16.68 -18.15
CA ILE A 645 -12.45 -15.58 -18.05
C ILE A 645 -13.17 -14.28 -18.41
N MET A 646 -12.91 -13.21 -17.67
CA MET A 646 -13.51 -11.89 -17.89
C MET A 646 -12.46 -10.79 -17.98
N LEU A 647 -12.62 -9.89 -18.96
CA LEU A 647 -11.71 -8.77 -19.19
C LEU A 647 -12.25 -7.46 -18.57
N PRO A 648 -11.47 -6.78 -17.70
CA PRO A 648 -11.83 -5.47 -17.14
C PRO A 648 -11.50 -4.32 -18.09
N MET A 649 -12.14 -3.16 -17.89
CA MET A 649 -11.84 -1.87 -18.50
C MET A 649 -11.88 -1.85 -20.03
N ILE A 650 -12.64 -2.76 -20.64
CA ILE A 650 -12.89 -2.79 -22.09
C ILE A 650 -13.58 -1.48 -22.48
N ALA A 651 -13.07 -0.84 -23.51
CA ALA A 651 -13.69 0.34 -24.12
C ALA A 651 -13.90 0.16 -25.62
N ASP A 652 -13.05 -0.65 -26.27
CA ASP A 652 -13.12 -0.94 -27.70
C ASP A 652 -13.12 -2.46 -27.97
N LEU A 653 -13.70 -2.86 -29.10
CA LEU A 653 -13.74 -4.26 -29.54
C LEU A 653 -12.34 -4.81 -29.89
N SER A 654 -11.42 -3.94 -30.29
CA SER A 654 -10.02 -4.31 -30.56
C SER A 654 -9.29 -4.79 -29.31
N ASP A 655 -9.57 -4.21 -28.13
CA ASP A 655 -9.01 -4.67 -26.85
C ASP A 655 -9.36 -6.15 -26.62
N TYR A 656 -10.63 -6.48 -26.84
CA TYR A 656 -11.16 -7.83 -26.69
C TYR A 656 -10.50 -8.82 -27.65
N ARG A 657 -10.42 -8.48 -28.94
CA ARG A 657 -9.85 -9.36 -29.97
C ARG A 657 -8.37 -9.64 -29.74
N ALA A 658 -7.61 -8.65 -29.26
CA ALA A 658 -6.20 -8.84 -28.93
C ALA A 658 -6.03 -9.88 -27.82
N VAL A 659 -6.81 -9.79 -26.73
CA VAL A 659 -6.73 -10.78 -25.65
C VAL A 659 -7.29 -12.14 -26.04
N ARG A 660 -8.35 -12.19 -26.87
CA ARG A 660 -8.87 -13.44 -27.44
C ARG A 660 -7.78 -14.20 -28.19
N ALA A 661 -7.00 -13.51 -29.03
CA ALA A 661 -5.90 -14.11 -29.75
C ALA A 661 -4.80 -14.66 -28.82
N MET A 662 -4.49 -13.94 -27.72
CA MET A 662 -3.57 -14.44 -26.69
C MET A 662 -4.11 -15.70 -26.02
N LEU A 663 -5.39 -15.72 -25.62
CA LEU A 663 -6.03 -16.88 -25.00
C LEU A 663 -5.98 -18.11 -25.93
N ASP A 664 -6.31 -17.93 -27.21
CA ASP A 664 -6.29 -19.02 -28.19
C ASP A 664 -4.86 -19.57 -28.41
N ALA A 665 -3.86 -18.69 -28.43
CA ALA A 665 -2.45 -19.09 -28.51
C ALA A 665 -2.01 -19.89 -27.29
N GLU A 666 -2.35 -19.46 -26.07
CA GLU A 666 -2.01 -20.18 -24.84
C GLU A 666 -2.75 -21.53 -24.74
N LYS A 667 -4.02 -21.59 -25.15
CA LYS A 667 -4.74 -22.85 -25.25
C LYS A 667 -4.07 -23.83 -26.21
N ALA A 668 -3.67 -23.36 -27.40
CA ALA A 668 -2.97 -24.19 -28.38
C ALA A 668 -1.62 -24.68 -27.84
N ALA A 669 -0.87 -23.81 -27.16
CA ALA A 669 0.41 -24.17 -26.53
C ALA A 669 0.25 -25.22 -25.40
N LEU A 670 -0.89 -25.21 -24.70
CA LEU A 670 -1.22 -26.16 -23.63
C LEU A 670 -1.96 -27.42 -24.12
N GLY A 671 -2.35 -27.50 -25.40
CA GLY A 671 -3.13 -28.60 -25.94
C GLY A 671 -4.58 -28.66 -25.42
N ILE A 672 -5.16 -27.50 -25.09
CA ILE A 672 -6.54 -27.37 -24.59
C ILE A 672 -7.50 -27.14 -25.76
N ASP A 673 -8.15 -28.22 -26.22
CA ASP A 673 -9.11 -28.17 -27.33
C ASP A 673 -10.54 -27.79 -26.90
N VAL A 674 -10.82 -27.84 -25.59
CA VAL A 674 -12.14 -27.48 -25.06
C VAL A 674 -12.36 -25.95 -25.08
N PRO A 675 -13.57 -25.47 -25.44
CA PRO A 675 -13.90 -24.05 -25.35
C PRO A 675 -13.80 -23.53 -23.91
N VAL A 676 -13.17 -22.37 -23.73
CA VAL A 676 -13.12 -21.65 -22.45
C VAL A 676 -13.78 -20.29 -22.70
N PRO A 677 -14.95 -20.02 -22.09
CA PRO A 677 -15.66 -18.77 -22.29
C PRO A 677 -14.83 -17.54 -21.92
N LEU A 678 -14.78 -16.56 -22.83
CA LEU A 678 -14.18 -15.25 -22.59
C LEU A 678 -15.27 -14.18 -22.71
N GLY A 679 -15.57 -13.55 -21.58
CA GLY A 679 -16.51 -12.44 -21.48
C GLY A 679 -15.82 -11.11 -21.26
N VAL A 680 -16.63 -10.06 -21.23
CA VAL A 680 -16.17 -8.69 -20.96
C VAL A 680 -16.92 -8.10 -19.78
N MET A 681 -16.18 -7.37 -18.94
CA MET A 681 -16.78 -6.53 -17.94
C MET A 681 -17.24 -5.23 -18.59
N ILE A 682 -18.55 -4.98 -18.60
CA ILE A 682 -19.13 -3.73 -19.06
C ILE A 682 -19.13 -2.73 -17.90
N GLU A 683 -18.04 -1.98 -17.80
CA GLU A 683 -17.84 -0.99 -16.75
C GLU A 683 -17.46 0.39 -17.26
N THR A 684 -17.36 0.55 -18.59
CA THR A 684 -17.22 1.86 -19.24
C THR A 684 -18.51 2.21 -19.99
N PRO A 685 -18.89 3.49 -20.07
CA PRO A 685 -20.04 3.90 -20.88
C PRO A 685 -19.86 3.53 -22.36
N ALA A 686 -18.62 3.56 -22.86
CA ALA A 686 -18.29 3.14 -24.22
C ALA A 686 -18.65 1.66 -24.45
N ALA A 687 -18.22 0.76 -23.57
CA ALA A 687 -18.57 -0.67 -23.69
C ALA A 687 -20.08 -0.91 -23.59
N ALA A 688 -20.80 -0.16 -22.74
CA ALA A 688 -22.26 -0.28 -22.67
C ALA A 688 -22.95 0.15 -23.97
N MET A 689 -22.47 1.21 -24.61
CA MET A 689 -22.98 1.67 -25.91
C MET A 689 -22.62 0.71 -27.07
N LEU A 690 -21.53 -0.05 -26.93
CA LEU A 690 -21.07 -1.04 -27.91
C LEU A 690 -21.49 -2.47 -27.55
N ALA A 691 -22.44 -2.65 -26.63
CA ALA A 691 -22.73 -3.95 -26.04
C ALA A 691 -23.26 -4.99 -27.05
N ASP A 692 -23.95 -4.57 -28.11
CA ASP A 692 -24.38 -5.49 -29.18
C ASP A 692 -23.18 -6.03 -29.98
N MET A 693 -22.25 -5.15 -30.37
CA MET A 693 -21.01 -5.52 -31.05
C MET A 693 -20.13 -6.40 -30.18
N LEU A 694 -19.99 -6.08 -28.89
CA LEU A 694 -19.26 -6.92 -27.94
C LEU A 694 -19.93 -8.29 -27.77
N ALA A 695 -21.26 -8.35 -27.62
CA ALA A 695 -22.01 -9.61 -27.47
C ALA A 695 -21.96 -10.52 -28.72
N ALA A 696 -21.68 -9.96 -29.89
CA ALA A 696 -21.50 -10.75 -31.11
C ALA A 696 -20.25 -11.66 -31.02
N GLU A 697 -19.22 -11.24 -30.28
CA GLU A 697 -17.93 -11.96 -30.18
C GLU A 697 -17.65 -12.53 -28.79
N ALA A 698 -18.08 -11.85 -27.73
CA ALA A 698 -17.96 -12.28 -26.35
C ALA A 698 -18.93 -13.41 -26.01
N ASP A 699 -18.48 -14.34 -25.16
CA ASP A 699 -19.32 -15.46 -24.72
C ASP A 699 -20.38 -15.04 -23.70
N PHE A 700 -20.10 -13.97 -22.95
CA PHE A 700 -20.99 -13.36 -21.97
C PHE A 700 -20.57 -11.91 -21.66
N LEU A 701 -21.49 -11.15 -21.06
CA LEU A 701 -21.23 -9.81 -20.55
C LEU A 701 -21.46 -9.81 -19.03
N SER A 702 -20.69 -9.03 -18.26
CA SER A 702 -21.00 -8.78 -16.85
C SER A 702 -20.78 -7.32 -16.50
N ILE A 703 -21.72 -6.70 -15.81
CA ILE A 703 -21.70 -5.25 -15.58
C ILE A 703 -21.01 -4.92 -14.26
N GLY A 704 -19.92 -4.16 -14.34
CA GLY A 704 -19.23 -3.57 -13.20
C GLY A 704 -19.88 -2.24 -12.81
N THR A 705 -20.99 -2.27 -12.05
CA THR A 705 -21.79 -1.06 -11.77
C THR A 705 -21.03 0.02 -10.98
N ASN A 706 -20.00 -0.35 -10.22
CA ASN A 706 -19.21 0.61 -9.47
C ASN A 706 -18.48 1.59 -10.39
N ASP A 707 -17.74 1.07 -11.37
CA ASP A 707 -16.97 1.87 -12.32
C ASP A 707 -17.90 2.44 -13.42
N LEU A 708 -18.93 1.69 -13.85
CA LEU A 708 -19.93 2.21 -14.79
C LEU A 708 -20.62 3.45 -14.24
N THR A 709 -21.01 3.44 -12.96
CA THR A 709 -21.66 4.60 -12.33
C THR A 709 -20.69 5.77 -12.22
N GLN A 710 -19.47 5.53 -11.77
CA GLN A 710 -18.42 6.55 -11.66
C GLN A 710 -18.18 7.26 -12.99
N TYR A 711 -17.96 6.53 -14.09
CA TYR A 711 -17.69 7.13 -15.39
C TYR A 711 -18.92 7.73 -16.05
N THR A 712 -20.12 7.17 -15.81
CA THR A 712 -21.37 7.71 -16.36
C THR A 712 -21.75 9.03 -15.70
N LEU A 713 -21.57 9.14 -14.38
CA LEU A 713 -21.91 10.33 -13.61
C LEU A 713 -20.75 11.33 -13.51
N ALA A 714 -19.54 10.92 -13.92
CA ALA A 714 -18.30 11.65 -13.73
C ALA A 714 -18.07 12.03 -12.26
N VAL A 715 -18.29 11.07 -11.35
CA VAL A 715 -18.12 11.24 -9.91
C VAL A 715 -17.18 10.17 -9.37
N ASP A 716 -16.04 10.59 -8.84
CA ASP A 716 -15.08 9.71 -8.19
C ASP A 716 -15.63 9.24 -6.82
N ARG A 717 -15.71 7.93 -6.63
CA ARG A 717 -16.17 7.31 -5.37
C ARG A 717 -15.22 7.52 -4.20
N GLY A 718 -13.93 7.70 -4.48
CA GLY A 718 -12.92 8.02 -3.46
C GLY A 718 -12.99 9.47 -2.98
N ASN A 719 -13.73 10.34 -3.70
CA ASN A 719 -13.80 11.75 -3.37
C ASN A 719 -14.98 12.05 -2.43
N ALA A 720 -14.69 12.23 -1.14
CA ALA A 720 -15.68 12.47 -0.10
C ALA A 720 -16.60 13.68 -0.35
N ALA A 721 -16.15 14.70 -1.09
CA ALA A 721 -16.95 15.90 -1.36
C ALA A 721 -18.11 15.63 -2.33
N VAL A 722 -18.01 14.60 -3.17
CA VAL A 722 -18.97 14.29 -4.23
C VAL A 722 -19.52 12.87 -4.19
N SER A 723 -18.92 11.98 -3.39
CA SER A 723 -19.30 10.56 -3.30
C SER A 723 -20.78 10.35 -2.95
N HIS A 724 -21.40 11.26 -2.19
CA HIS A 724 -22.84 11.25 -1.88
C HIS A 724 -23.76 11.36 -3.12
N ARG A 725 -23.21 11.77 -4.28
CA ARG A 725 -23.94 11.86 -5.57
C ARG A 725 -23.89 10.57 -6.38
N ILE A 726 -23.10 9.57 -5.97
CA ILE A 726 -23.01 8.28 -6.63
C ILE A 726 -24.21 7.42 -6.23
N ASP A 727 -25.07 7.14 -7.21
CA ASP A 727 -26.13 6.14 -7.04
C ASP A 727 -26.25 5.32 -8.33
N ALA A 728 -26.03 4.01 -8.23
CA ALA A 728 -26.10 3.10 -9.37
C ALA A 728 -27.55 2.86 -9.86
N LEU A 729 -28.57 3.27 -9.09
CA LEU A 729 -29.97 3.34 -9.54
C LEU A 729 -30.28 4.63 -10.33
N HIS A 730 -29.29 5.47 -10.60
CA HIS A 730 -29.51 6.66 -11.42
C HIS A 730 -30.05 6.26 -12.82
N PRO A 731 -31.10 6.93 -13.34
CA PRO A 731 -31.74 6.55 -14.60
C PRO A 731 -30.78 6.47 -15.80
N ALA A 732 -29.73 7.30 -15.85
CA ALA A 732 -28.70 7.21 -16.89
C ALA A 732 -27.93 5.88 -16.85
N VAL A 733 -27.57 5.39 -15.66
CA VAL A 733 -26.88 4.11 -15.48
C VAL A 733 -27.81 2.96 -15.85
N LEU A 734 -29.07 3.01 -15.42
CA LEU A 734 -30.08 2.00 -15.76
C LEU A 734 -30.31 1.90 -17.28
N ARG A 735 -30.31 3.03 -18.00
CA ARG A 735 -30.39 3.03 -19.46
C ARG A 735 -29.20 2.35 -20.12
N LEU A 736 -27.99 2.54 -19.59
CA LEU A 736 -26.81 1.82 -20.09
C LEU A 736 -26.93 0.31 -19.81
N ILE A 737 -27.37 -0.09 -18.61
CA ILE A 737 -27.64 -1.50 -18.27
C ILE A 737 -28.68 -2.10 -19.23
N ARG A 738 -29.71 -1.33 -19.61
CA ARG A 738 -30.72 -1.75 -20.59
C ARG A 738 -30.10 -2.05 -21.96
N GLU A 739 -29.21 -1.20 -22.43
CA GLU A 739 -28.54 -1.43 -23.72
C GLU A 739 -27.65 -2.67 -23.67
N VAL A 740 -27.01 -2.95 -22.52
CA VAL A 740 -26.26 -4.19 -22.31
C VAL A 740 -27.16 -5.43 -22.36
N GLY A 741 -28.28 -5.42 -21.63
CA GLY A 741 -29.22 -6.54 -21.63
C GLY A 741 -29.81 -6.80 -23.03
N ARG A 742 -30.16 -5.74 -23.76
CA ARG A 742 -30.62 -5.84 -25.16
C ARG A 742 -29.54 -6.36 -26.10
N GLY A 743 -28.32 -5.87 -25.96
CA GLY A 743 -27.16 -6.30 -26.75
C GLY A 743 -26.88 -7.79 -26.57
N ALA A 744 -26.86 -8.26 -25.32
CA ALA A 744 -26.70 -9.68 -24.99
C ALA A 744 -27.82 -10.53 -25.59
N GLN A 745 -29.08 -10.14 -25.36
CA GLN A 745 -30.25 -10.87 -25.86
C GLN A 745 -30.25 -10.99 -27.39
N ARG A 746 -29.89 -9.92 -28.10
CA ARG A 746 -29.83 -9.89 -29.57
C ARG A 746 -28.91 -10.96 -30.16
N HIS A 747 -27.83 -11.29 -29.44
CA HIS A 747 -26.83 -12.28 -29.86
C HIS A 747 -26.95 -13.62 -29.12
N GLY A 748 -28.04 -13.83 -28.35
CA GLY A 748 -28.24 -15.05 -27.57
C GLY A 748 -27.20 -15.26 -26.47
N ARG A 749 -26.59 -14.17 -25.98
CA ARG A 749 -25.67 -14.18 -24.85
C ARG A 749 -26.41 -13.82 -23.56
N TRP A 750 -25.86 -14.23 -22.44
CA TRP A 750 -26.35 -13.82 -21.12
C TRP A 750 -25.55 -12.62 -20.61
N ALA A 751 -26.21 -11.80 -19.78
CA ALA A 751 -25.63 -10.65 -19.12
C ALA A 751 -25.78 -10.79 -17.60
N GLY A 752 -24.68 -10.55 -16.90
CA GLY A 752 -24.60 -10.53 -15.44
C GLY A 752 -24.35 -9.16 -14.86
N VAL A 753 -24.40 -9.04 -13.53
CA VAL A 753 -23.97 -7.84 -12.79
C VAL A 753 -23.12 -8.29 -11.59
N CYS A 754 -21.89 -7.80 -11.48
CA CYS A 754 -20.98 -8.11 -10.38
C CYS A 754 -20.58 -6.89 -9.53
N GLY A 755 -21.02 -5.68 -9.90
CA GLY A 755 -20.86 -4.49 -9.06
C GLY A 755 -21.80 -4.47 -7.84
N GLY A 756 -21.59 -3.53 -6.92
CA GLY A 756 -22.29 -3.48 -5.62
C GLY A 756 -23.82 -3.46 -5.73
N LEU A 757 -24.35 -2.92 -6.83
CA LEU A 757 -25.79 -2.89 -7.11
C LEU A 757 -26.45 -4.28 -7.15
N ALA A 758 -25.71 -5.34 -7.54
CA ALA A 758 -26.24 -6.71 -7.54
C ALA A 758 -26.56 -7.25 -6.13
N SER A 759 -25.98 -6.64 -5.09
CA SER A 759 -26.27 -6.99 -3.70
C SER A 759 -27.52 -6.32 -3.13
N ASP A 760 -28.11 -5.34 -3.83
CA ASP A 760 -29.28 -4.59 -3.38
C ASP A 760 -30.60 -5.27 -3.80
N PRO A 761 -31.42 -5.78 -2.85
CA PRO A 761 -32.69 -6.41 -3.19
C PRO A 761 -33.70 -5.47 -3.86
N LEU A 762 -33.60 -4.15 -3.68
CA LEU A 762 -34.43 -3.18 -4.39
C LEU A 762 -34.05 -3.06 -5.86
N ALA A 763 -32.78 -3.31 -6.20
CA ALA A 763 -32.30 -3.24 -7.57
C ALA A 763 -32.60 -4.51 -8.36
N ALA A 764 -32.64 -5.68 -7.71
CA ALA A 764 -32.88 -6.98 -8.34
C ALA A 764 -34.04 -7.00 -9.35
N PRO A 765 -35.28 -6.56 -9.03
CA PRO A 765 -36.38 -6.59 -10.00
C PRO A 765 -36.15 -5.67 -11.21
N ILE A 766 -35.47 -4.53 -11.01
CA ILE A 766 -35.12 -3.62 -12.11
C ILE A 766 -34.08 -4.29 -13.01
N LEU A 767 -32.98 -4.81 -12.44
CA LEU A 767 -31.91 -5.46 -13.20
C LEU A 767 -32.44 -6.64 -14.01
N ILE A 768 -33.26 -7.50 -13.39
CA ILE A 768 -33.89 -8.63 -14.09
C ILE A 768 -34.78 -8.14 -15.24
N GLY A 769 -35.60 -7.10 -15.00
CA GLY A 769 -36.44 -6.49 -16.04
C GLY A 769 -35.67 -5.84 -17.18
N LEU A 770 -34.40 -5.47 -16.94
CA LEU A 770 -33.48 -4.97 -17.96
C LEU A 770 -32.79 -6.09 -18.76
N GLY A 771 -33.09 -7.36 -18.48
CA GLY A 771 -32.55 -8.52 -19.20
C GLY A 771 -31.32 -9.17 -18.54
N ILE A 772 -31.05 -8.86 -17.27
CA ILE A 772 -29.95 -9.48 -16.51
C ILE A 772 -30.40 -10.83 -15.94
N THR A 773 -29.59 -11.86 -16.16
CA THR A 773 -29.89 -13.25 -15.75
C THR A 773 -28.92 -13.81 -14.71
N GLU A 774 -27.86 -13.08 -14.37
CA GLU A 774 -26.88 -13.44 -13.34
C GLU A 774 -26.63 -12.24 -12.41
N LEU A 775 -26.73 -12.45 -11.10
CA LEU A 775 -26.43 -11.44 -10.08
C LEU A 775 -25.33 -11.96 -9.16
N SER A 776 -24.16 -11.31 -9.18
CA SER A 776 -23.04 -11.64 -8.32
C SER A 776 -22.97 -10.69 -7.13
N ALA A 777 -23.21 -11.22 -5.93
CA ALA A 777 -23.39 -10.45 -4.72
C ALA A 777 -22.34 -10.76 -3.64
N THR A 778 -22.34 -10.00 -2.55
CA THR A 778 -21.61 -10.39 -1.35
C THR A 778 -22.25 -11.64 -0.71
N PRO A 779 -21.48 -12.54 -0.08
CA PRO A 779 -22.03 -13.75 0.53
C PRO A 779 -23.20 -13.48 1.49
N ALA A 780 -23.15 -12.38 2.26
CA ALA A 780 -24.20 -12.00 3.20
C ALA A 780 -25.56 -11.68 2.53
N ALA A 781 -25.56 -11.23 1.27
CA ALA A 781 -26.76 -10.83 0.54
C ALA A 781 -27.47 -11.98 -0.19
N ILE A 782 -26.77 -13.09 -0.47
CA ILE A 782 -27.24 -14.18 -1.34
C ILE A 782 -28.59 -14.75 -0.91
N ALA A 783 -28.73 -15.13 0.36
CA ALA A 783 -29.96 -15.73 0.88
C ALA A 783 -31.17 -14.80 0.70
N ARG A 784 -31.00 -13.51 1.02
CA ARG A 784 -32.05 -12.50 0.89
C ARG A 784 -32.40 -12.23 -0.58
N LEU A 785 -31.39 -12.12 -1.45
CA LEU A 785 -31.60 -11.94 -2.88
C LEU A 785 -32.39 -13.09 -3.47
N LYS A 786 -32.00 -14.34 -3.18
CA LYS A 786 -32.73 -15.52 -3.67
C LYS A 786 -34.19 -15.53 -3.19
N ALA A 787 -34.44 -15.15 -1.93
CA ALA A 787 -35.79 -15.06 -1.40
C ALA A 787 -36.61 -13.98 -2.11
N VAL A 788 -36.04 -12.80 -2.37
CA VAL A 788 -36.71 -11.73 -3.13
C VAL A 788 -36.99 -12.18 -4.57
N VAL A 789 -35.99 -12.69 -5.29
CA VAL A 789 -36.15 -13.11 -6.69
C VAL A 789 -37.24 -14.16 -6.87
N ARG A 790 -37.39 -15.09 -5.91
CA ARG A 790 -38.47 -16.10 -5.92
C ARG A 790 -39.89 -15.53 -5.87
N THR A 791 -40.04 -14.30 -5.39
CA THR A 791 -41.35 -13.61 -5.35
C THR A 791 -41.64 -12.81 -6.61
N LEU A 792 -40.64 -12.64 -7.50
CA LEU A 792 -40.74 -11.80 -8.68
C LEU A 792 -41.36 -12.54 -9.87
N ASP A 793 -41.95 -11.78 -10.77
CA ASP A 793 -42.49 -12.20 -12.08
C ASP A 793 -41.85 -11.32 -13.14
N MET A 794 -41.36 -11.92 -14.24
CA MET A 794 -40.66 -11.23 -15.31
C MET A 794 -41.47 -10.07 -15.90
N ALA A 795 -42.79 -10.24 -16.08
CA ALA A 795 -43.63 -9.19 -16.65
C ALA A 795 -43.66 -7.93 -15.77
N ARG A 796 -43.69 -8.10 -14.45
CA ARG A 796 -43.64 -6.99 -13.48
C ARG A 796 -42.26 -6.35 -13.41
N CYS A 797 -41.21 -7.16 -13.49
CA CYS A 797 -39.84 -6.66 -13.55
C CYS A 797 -39.62 -5.77 -14.77
N ILE A 798 -40.10 -6.19 -15.95
CA ILE A 798 -40.01 -5.40 -17.19
C ILE A 798 -40.74 -4.06 -17.05
N ASP A 799 -41.99 -4.04 -16.59
CA ASP A 799 -42.75 -2.78 -16.37
C ASP A 799 -42.03 -1.84 -15.40
N LEU A 800 -41.54 -2.37 -14.27
CA LEU A 800 -40.79 -1.59 -13.30
C LEU A 800 -39.50 -1.02 -13.92
N ALA A 801 -38.77 -1.82 -14.68
CA ALA A 801 -37.53 -1.41 -15.32
C ALA A 801 -37.73 -0.31 -16.37
N GLU A 802 -38.81 -0.37 -17.14
CA GLU A 802 -39.18 0.68 -18.10
C GLU A 802 -39.47 2.00 -17.39
N ARG A 803 -40.26 1.95 -16.32
CA ARG A 803 -40.59 3.13 -15.49
C ARG A 803 -39.35 3.68 -14.79
N ALA A 804 -38.48 2.82 -14.27
CA ALA A 804 -37.23 3.22 -13.62
C ALA A 804 -36.30 3.95 -14.59
N CYS A 805 -36.19 3.48 -15.83
CA CYS A 805 -35.43 4.17 -16.89
C CYS A 805 -36.03 5.53 -17.28
N ALA A 806 -37.32 5.75 -17.06
CA ALA A 806 -38.04 6.99 -17.33
C ALA A 806 -38.10 7.94 -16.13
N ALA A 807 -37.67 7.51 -14.95
CA ALA A 807 -37.69 8.32 -13.74
C ALA A 807 -36.73 9.52 -13.82
N GLU A 808 -36.99 10.53 -12.98
CA GLU A 808 -36.20 11.77 -12.94
C GLU A 808 -35.00 11.70 -11.99
N SER A 809 -34.95 10.72 -11.07
CA SER A 809 -33.88 10.57 -10.08
C SER A 809 -33.78 9.16 -9.52
N ALA A 810 -32.64 8.82 -8.93
CA ALA A 810 -32.44 7.54 -8.23
C ALA A 810 -33.39 7.37 -7.03
N ALA A 811 -33.72 8.46 -6.32
CA ALA A 811 -34.69 8.43 -5.23
C ALA A 811 -36.09 8.02 -5.72
N ALA A 812 -36.53 8.55 -6.87
CA ALA A 812 -37.79 8.15 -7.49
C ALA A 812 -37.77 6.66 -7.90
N VAL A 813 -36.64 6.17 -8.43
CA VAL A 813 -36.46 4.75 -8.74
C VAL A 813 -36.59 3.87 -7.49
N ARG A 814 -35.93 4.23 -6.38
CA ARG A 814 -36.02 3.48 -5.11
C ARG A 814 -37.45 3.43 -4.58
N ALA A 815 -38.17 4.55 -4.63
CA ALA A 815 -39.58 4.60 -4.23
C ALA A 815 -40.47 3.66 -5.07
N MET A 816 -40.23 3.58 -6.39
CA MET A 816 -40.94 2.63 -7.26
C MET A 816 -40.62 1.18 -6.91
N ALA A 817 -39.35 0.85 -6.68
CA ALA A 817 -38.92 -0.51 -6.32
C ALA A 817 -39.49 -0.97 -4.97
N GLN A 818 -39.50 -0.08 -3.96
CA GLN A 818 -40.11 -0.34 -2.66
C GLN A 818 -41.60 -0.70 -2.78
N GLY A 819 -42.34 0.01 -3.63
CA GLY A 819 -43.76 -0.26 -3.86
C GLY A 819 -44.07 -1.60 -4.53
N VAL A 820 -43.09 -2.22 -5.20
CA VAL A 820 -43.24 -3.56 -5.82
C VAL A 820 -42.88 -4.69 -4.83
N LEU A 821 -42.01 -4.42 -3.86
CA LEU A 821 -41.59 -5.39 -2.85
C LEU A 821 -42.41 -5.36 -1.55
N ALA A 822 -43.17 -4.27 -1.32
CA ALA A 822 -44.17 -4.17 -0.26
C ALA A 822 -45.45 -4.91 -0.64
#